data_AF-A0A5B9FVW9-F1
#
_entry.id   AF-A0A5B9FVW9-F1
#
_cell.length_a   1.000
_cell.length_b   1.000
_cell.length_c   1.000
_cell.angle_alpha   90.00
_cell.angle_beta   90.00
_cell.angle_gamma   90.00
#
_symmetry.space_group_name_H-M   'P 1'
#
loop_
_entity.id
_entity.type
_entity.pdbx_description
1 polymer ?
#
loop_
_entity_poly.entity_id
_entity_poly.type
_entity_poly.pdbx_seq_one_letter_code
_entity_poly.pdbx_strand_id
1 'polypeptide(L)'
;MKRNHLTLFFLFLTSFIYAQEPFVTVWQATAPSYQINIPIVNEAGNNYTVDFGDGTVLTNQTGPCSHVFESIGGEELHTVTISGTFGRIDFSTMPASAVKLYYIQQWGDVQWTSMEHAFFSCYQLIITATDTPDLSQVTSMEGMFHGASNLNSDPEFPLNLNNWDVSNVTNMKDLFREAPIGETSLDNWDVSNVTNMEAMFADVTNFNGNLNSWDVSSVTNMKQMFYNTQMFNQPLDNWDVSNVTDMSFMFNKNDVFNQPLNSWDVSSVTNMEQMFGGIESVSSHFNQPLDNWDVSSVVNMKGMFANAVVFNQSLDSWNVSSVTDMSYMFYRAYDYNQPLNSWDVSSVTNMRYMFNDAHVFNQPLNDWDVSSVTDMRYMFTDANNFDQPLNNWDVSSVITMERMFTGADVFNGEVANWDVSNVVNMGYMFGGAELFNQPVGDWDVSNVTDINSIFANTNNFNQPLNNWDVSNVIDMNSAFNGALSFNQDLSDWDFSGVQANFVYFVSGTNLSTVNYDALLLRFAEQEIENQLLISYYLSYCDSVVRNYLINDLGWNISEDEQSDDCETEANPINGYVFFDEDNNGCTNSDVPAANVLIKATNGNFNYITTIDTDGYYEMDTFVAGTYEIEVIANNYFTVSPETATVTFTGTGDTEELNFCITANELVEDLNITILPVTDARPGFEAEYQLVIENLGIQSIPIVTVSFEYNDAMQSFVSAVPAASSNSGNVLTFTLADFQPFESRTIDIIMQTFTPPTVNGDDVLNFTATVTPNQNDYTPEDNTFEFEQIVVNSYDPNDKRVVQGSEIYPEQTDEYLDYIIRFQNTGTASAINIRVKDVLSEEVDWNTFRPISSSHEYRLEITDGNQVEFIFENINLPFEGEDEAGSNGFIAYKIKPVAGLEVGDIIHGNEVNIYFDYNLPIITNSVTTEIVSLMGVNDYALTGSIVLYPNPANDVLHLKSENNVAPEMVAIYNLQGRELMSFNQNMENMNISGLSAGVYLITVKTSQGSAQYKLIKE
;
A
#
# COMPACT_ATOMS: atom_id res chain seq x y z
N MET A 1 19.28 -23.58 113.51
CA MET A 1 20.19 -24.68 113.90
C MET A 1 19.65 -25.97 113.30
N LYS A 2 20.54 -26.77 112.66
CA LYS A 2 20.30 -27.85 111.68
C LYS A 2 19.28 -28.94 112.07
N ARG A 3 18.53 -29.44 111.07
CA ARG A 3 18.36 -30.90 110.82
C ARG A 3 17.79 -31.18 109.42
N ASN A 4 18.50 -32.04 108.68
CA ASN A 4 18.13 -32.62 107.40
C ASN A 4 16.87 -33.48 107.51
N HIS A 5 15.98 -33.41 106.52
CA HIS A 5 15.15 -34.54 106.12
C HIS A 5 15.26 -34.75 104.61
N LEU A 6 15.85 -35.91 104.31
CA LEU A 6 15.95 -36.57 103.04
C LEU A 6 14.55 -37.04 102.63
N THR A 7 14.00 -36.53 101.52
CA THR A 7 12.78 -37.08 100.93
C THR A 7 13.14 -37.68 99.58
N LEU A 8 13.19 -39.00 99.58
CA LEU A 8 13.39 -39.89 98.44
C LEU A 8 12.13 -39.81 97.56
N PHE A 9 12.22 -39.28 96.34
CA PHE A 9 11.15 -39.42 95.34
C PHE A 9 11.46 -40.65 94.48
N PHE A 10 10.65 -41.69 94.62
CA PHE A 10 10.72 -42.91 93.82
C PHE A 10 10.36 -42.57 92.38
N LEU A 11 11.30 -42.79 91.45
CA LEU A 11 11.03 -42.90 90.02
C LEU A 11 10.13 -44.12 89.79
N PHE A 12 8.87 -43.92 89.45
CA PHE A 12 8.10 -44.91 88.69
C PHE A 12 8.28 -44.57 87.21
N LEU A 13 9.27 -45.18 86.58
CA LEU A 13 9.38 -45.19 85.12
C LEU A 13 8.39 -46.24 84.61
N THR A 14 7.11 -45.87 84.52
CA THR A 14 6.15 -46.61 83.70
C THR A 14 6.38 -46.17 82.26
N SER A 15 7.15 -46.96 81.51
CA SER A 15 7.18 -46.87 80.05
C SER A 15 5.80 -47.29 79.53
N PHE A 16 4.89 -46.32 79.39
CA PHE A 16 3.77 -46.48 78.48
C PHE A 16 4.38 -46.56 77.09
N ILE A 17 4.29 -47.73 76.46
CA ILE A 17 4.46 -47.85 75.01
C ILE A 17 3.21 -47.18 74.45
N TYR A 18 3.30 -45.88 74.14
CA TYR A 18 2.28 -45.24 73.33
C TYR A 18 2.40 -45.84 71.92
N ALA A 19 1.27 -46.26 71.35
CA ALA A 19 1.22 -46.52 69.93
C ALA A 19 1.51 -45.20 69.21
N GLN A 20 2.30 -45.24 68.14
CA GLN A 20 2.57 -44.05 67.33
C GLN A 20 1.26 -43.51 66.75
N GLU A 21 1.05 -42.20 66.84
CA GLU A 21 -0.07 -41.56 66.15
C GLU A 21 0.22 -41.53 64.64
N PRO A 22 -0.64 -42.12 63.79
CA PRO A 22 -0.38 -42.21 62.35
C PRO A 22 -0.58 -40.86 61.65
N PHE A 23 0.09 -40.69 60.51
CA PHE A 23 -0.27 -39.69 59.51
C PHE A 23 -1.52 -40.16 58.77
N VAL A 24 -2.60 -39.37 58.80
CA VAL A 24 -3.91 -39.75 58.25
C VAL A 24 -4.27 -38.83 57.10
N THR A 25 -4.48 -39.44 55.94
CA THR A 25 -4.83 -38.76 54.69
C THR A 25 -6.09 -39.36 54.09
N VAL A 26 -6.79 -38.61 53.26
CA VAL A 26 -7.97 -39.08 52.53
C VAL A 26 -7.78 -38.88 51.05
N TRP A 27 -8.06 -39.92 50.28
CA TRP A 27 -7.79 -39.97 48.85
C TRP A 27 -9.04 -40.30 48.05
N GLN A 28 -9.18 -39.70 46.87
CA GLN A 28 -10.23 -40.00 45.91
C GLN A 28 -9.69 -40.88 44.77
N ALA A 29 -9.95 -42.18 44.83
CA ALA A 29 -9.50 -43.12 43.80
C ALA A 29 -10.45 -43.09 42.60
N THR A 30 -10.05 -42.41 41.52
CA THR A 30 -10.87 -42.25 40.31
C THR A 30 -10.38 -43.09 39.12
N ALA A 31 -11.28 -43.29 38.14
CA ALA A 31 -10.99 -43.93 36.86
C ALA A 31 -9.86 -43.19 36.09
N PRO A 32 -9.11 -43.87 35.20
CA PRO A 32 -9.31 -45.26 34.76
C PRO A 32 -8.63 -46.31 35.65
N SER A 33 -7.69 -45.92 36.51
CA SER A 33 -6.87 -46.88 37.26
C SER A 33 -7.41 -47.21 38.65
N TYR A 34 -8.19 -46.33 39.28
CA TYR A 34 -8.56 -46.44 40.70
C TYR A 34 -7.34 -46.67 41.62
N GLN A 35 -6.15 -46.27 41.15
CA GLN A 35 -4.89 -46.48 41.83
C GLN A 35 -4.44 -45.18 42.50
N ILE A 36 -4.02 -45.27 43.76
CA ILE A 36 -3.26 -44.19 44.41
C ILE A 36 -1.81 -44.64 44.59
N ASN A 37 -0.89 -43.67 44.53
CA ASN A 37 0.52 -43.86 44.82
C ASN A 37 0.92 -42.90 45.94
N ILE A 38 1.49 -43.44 47.01
CA ILE A 38 1.96 -42.64 48.15
C ILE A 38 3.45 -42.34 47.90
N PRO A 39 3.83 -41.07 47.65
CA PRO A 39 5.17 -40.73 47.20
C PRO A 39 6.16 -40.53 48.35
N ILE A 40 6.23 -41.47 49.29
CA ILE A 40 7.26 -41.46 50.34
C ILE A 40 8.62 -41.69 49.68
N VAL A 41 9.55 -40.77 49.89
CA VAL A 41 10.89 -40.81 49.28
C VAL A 41 11.69 -41.95 49.92
N ASN A 42 12.42 -42.71 49.12
CA ASN A 42 13.22 -43.82 49.62
C ASN A 42 14.47 -43.31 50.35
N GLU A 43 14.43 -43.30 51.69
CA GLU A 43 15.51 -42.82 52.56
C GLU A 43 16.02 -43.91 53.51
N ALA A 44 17.30 -43.81 53.87
CA ALA A 44 17.93 -44.77 54.77
C ALA A 44 17.29 -44.70 56.16
N GLY A 45 16.75 -45.84 56.62
CA GLY A 45 16.06 -45.92 57.92
C GLY A 45 14.54 -45.90 57.84
N ASN A 46 13.97 -45.64 56.65
CA ASN A 46 12.54 -45.79 56.43
C ASN A 46 12.09 -47.22 56.76
N ASN A 47 11.03 -47.33 57.55
CA ASN A 47 10.33 -48.58 57.82
C ASN A 47 8.93 -48.24 58.32
N TYR A 48 7.97 -48.30 57.40
CA TYR A 48 6.61 -47.88 57.68
C TYR A 48 5.58 -48.90 57.20
N THR A 49 4.36 -48.73 57.71
CA THR A 49 3.17 -49.51 57.42
C THR A 49 2.10 -48.56 56.90
N VAL A 50 1.45 -48.93 55.81
CA VAL A 50 0.32 -48.22 55.23
C VAL A 50 -0.92 -49.11 55.32
N ASP A 51 -1.99 -48.58 55.91
CA ASP A 51 -3.33 -49.15 55.84
C ASP A 51 -4.17 -48.29 54.88
N PHE A 52 -4.66 -48.91 53.80
CA PHE A 52 -5.44 -48.23 52.76
C PHE A 52 -6.93 -48.07 53.11
N GLY A 53 -7.37 -48.55 54.27
CA GLY A 53 -8.75 -48.39 54.76
C GLY A 53 -9.78 -49.33 54.13
N ASP A 54 -9.38 -50.14 53.13
CA ASP A 54 -10.21 -51.17 52.49
C ASP A 54 -9.92 -52.60 53.00
N GLY A 55 -9.11 -52.71 54.06
CA GLY A 55 -8.59 -53.96 54.61
C GLY A 55 -7.22 -54.36 54.06
N THR A 56 -6.67 -53.63 53.07
CA THR A 56 -5.32 -53.82 52.57
C THR A 56 -4.30 -53.08 53.43
N VAL A 57 -3.33 -53.82 53.97
CA VAL A 57 -2.23 -53.27 54.78
C VAL A 57 -0.89 -53.72 54.21
N LEU A 58 -0.02 -52.76 53.87
CA LEU A 58 1.36 -53.00 53.43
C LEU A 58 2.32 -52.67 54.58
N THR A 59 3.12 -53.64 55.02
CA THR A 59 4.10 -53.48 56.10
C THR A 59 5.53 -53.46 55.57
N ASN A 60 6.49 -52.96 56.36
CA ASN A 60 7.92 -52.91 56.02
C ASN A 60 8.24 -52.17 54.71
N GLN A 61 7.49 -51.11 54.42
CA GLN A 61 7.75 -50.26 53.27
C GLN A 61 8.96 -49.35 53.54
N THR A 62 9.73 -49.05 52.49
CA THR A 62 10.99 -48.27 52.58
C THR A 62 11.01 -47.07 51.61
N GLY A 63 10.17 -47.09 50.58
CA GLY A 63 10.02 -46.04 49.57
C GLY A 63 8.62 -46.14 48.95
N PRO A 64 8.35 -45.48 47.81
CA PRO A 64 6.97 -45.26 47.36
C PRO A 64 6.17 -46.56 47.22
N CYS A 65 4.90 -46.52 47.60
CA CYS A 65 4.00 -47.66 47.50
C CYS A 65 2.69 -47.28 46.81
N SER A 66 2.02 -48.28 46.24
CA SER A 66 0.81 -48.09 45.44
C SER A 66 -0.26 -49.11 45.81
N HIS A 67 -1.52 -48.72 45.66
CA HIS A 67 -2.66 -49.63 45.80
C HIS A 67 -3.75 -49.32 44.79
N VAL A 68 -4.43 -50.36 44.31
CA VAL A 68 -5.54 -50.29 43.36
C VAL A 68 -6.81 -50.67 44.11
N PHE A 69 -7.75 -49.73 44.24
CA PHE A 69 -9.03 -49.98 44.88
C PHE A 69 -9.98 -50.72 43.93
N GLU A 70 -10.86 -51.57 44.47
CA GLU A 70 -11.90 -52.20 43.67
C GLU A 70 -12.89 -51.14 43.17
N SER A 71 -13.08 -51.06 41.84
CA SER A 71 -14.01 -50.10 41.23
C SER A 71 -15.45 -50.40 41.61
N ILE A 72 -16.03 -49.63 42.54
CA ILE A 72 -17.46 -49.72 42.88
C ILE A 72 -18.35 -48.68 42.18
N GLY A 73 -17.77 -47.76 41.41
CA GLY A 73 -18.47 -46.69 40.69
C GLY A 73 -18.86 -45.52 41.62
N GLY A 74 -18.28 -44.34 41.39
CA GLY A 74 -18.53 -43.13 42.19
C GLY A 74 -17.25 -42.38 42.58
N GLU A 75 -17.43 -41.29 43.30
CA GLU A 75 -16.40 -40.38 43.85
C GLU A 75 -16.10 -40.74 45.33
N GLU A 76 -15.82 -42.01 45.62
CA GLU A 76 -15.59 -42.46 47.01
C GLU A 76 -14.23 -41.97 47.55
N LEU A 77 -14.24 -41.60 48.84
CA LEU A 77 -13.08 -41.16 49.59
C LEU A 77 -12.56 -42.31 50.47
N HIS A 78 -11.26 -42.58 50.40
CA HIS A 78 -10.58 -43.63 51.16
C HIS A 78 -9.64 -43.00 52.20
N THR A 79 -9.86 -43.32 53.48
CA THR A 79 -8.94 -42.93 54.56
C THR A 79 -7.73 -43.87 54.57
N VAL A 80 -6.54 -43.29 54.41
CA VAL A 80 -5.25 -43.98 54.41
C VAL A 80 -4.48 -43.56 55.66
N THR A 81 -3.99 -44.54 56.43
CA THR A 81 -3.18 -44.28 57.62
C THR A 81 -1.76 -44.80 57.41
N ILE A 82 -0.77 -43.99 57.78
CA ILE A 82 0.64 -44.31 57.63
C ILE A 82 1.30 -44.22 59.01
N SER A 83 1.92 -45.30 59.44
CA SER A 83 2.63 -45.39 60.73
C SER A 83 4.01 -46.03 60.53
N GLY A 84 4.95 -45.78 61.44
CA GLY A 84 6.34 -46.17 61.35
C GLY A 84 7.25 -45.00 61.03
N THR A 85 8.47 -45.28 60.57
CA THR A 85 9.51 -44.27 60.32
C THR A 85 9.57 -43.91 58.84
N PHE A 86 9.33 -42.64 58.53
CA PHE A 86 9.59 -41.99 57.24
C PHE A 86 9.70 -40.48 57.48
N GLY A 87 10.44 -39.75 56.64
CA GLY A 87 10.72 -38.32 56.86
C GLY A 87 10.33 -37.38 55.72
N ARG A 88 10.03 -37.91 54.53
CA ARG A 88 9.80 -37.08 53.32
C ARG A 88 8.77 -37.71 52.38
N ILE A 89 7.89 -36.87 51.86
CA ILE A 89 6.97 -37.16 50.76
C ILE A 89 7.25 -36.16 49.63
N ASP A 90 7.11 -36.57 48.37
CA ASP A 90 7.39 -35.71 47.21
C ASP A 90 6.43 -35.94 46.04
N PHE A 91 5.38 -35.12 45.94
CA PHE A 91 4.37 -35.24 44.89
C PHE A 91 4.81 -34.73 43.53
N SER A 92 5.90 -33.96 43.44
CA SER A 92 6.44 -33.52 42.14
C SER A 92 6.83 -34.73 41.27
N THR A 93 7.16 -35.85 41.90
CA THR A 93 7.49 -37.12 41.22
C THR A 93 6.27 -37.95 40.82
N MET A 94 5.07 -37.61 41.32
CA MET A 94 3.83 -38.39 41.13
C MET A 94 2.58 -37.51 40.87
N PRO A 95 2.56 -36.70 39.79
CA PRO A 95 1.46 -35.78 39.52
C PRO A 95 0.10 -36.47 39.38
N ALA A 96 0.05 -37.66 38.77
CA ALA A 96 -1.19 -38.44 38.65
C ALA A 96 -1.78 -38.90 40.00
N SER A 97 -0.99 -38.87 41.07
CA SER A 97 -1.44 -39.15 42.43
C SER A 97 -1.78 -37.86 43.19
N ALA A 98 -1.08 -36.75 42.94
CA ALA A 98 -1.32 -35.45 43.57
C ALA A 98 -2.79 -35.00 43.44
N VAL A 99 -3.35 -35.20 42.24
CA VAL A 99 -4.75 -34.90 41.90
C VAL A 99 -5.79 -35.73 42.65
N LYS A 100 -5.37 -36.69 43.48
CA LYS A 100 -6.23 -37.61 44.22
C LYS A 100 -6.18 -37.40 45.72
N LEU A 101 -5.25 -36.60 46.25
CA LEU A 101 -5.17 -36.30 47.68
C LEU A 101 -6.19 -35.21 48.03
N TYR A 102 -7.14 -35.52 48.91
CA TYR A 102 -8.26 -34.67 49.24
C TYR A 102 -8.14 -34.02 50.63
N TYR A 103 -7.78 -34.81 51.65
CA TYR A 103 -7.63 -34.30 53.01
C TYR A 103 -6.33 -34.75 53.67
N ILE A 104 -5.74 -33.86 54.47
CA ILE A 104 -4.85 -34.22 55.58
C ILE A 104 -5.67 -34.08 56.86
N GLN A 105 -5.98 -35.22 57.50
CA GLN A 105 -6.82 -35.27 58.70
C GLN A 105 -6.02 -35.32 60.00
N GLN A 106 -4.78 -35.79 59.95
CA GLN A 106 -3.88 -35.86 61.11
C GLN A 106 -2.43 -35.90 60.64
N TRP A 107 -1.55 -35.11 61.26
CA TRP A 107 -0.11 -35.14 60.98
C TRP A 107 0.59 -36.32 61.68
N GLY A 108 0.14 -36.65 62.88
CA GLY A 108 0.69 -37.72 63.71
C GLY A 108 2.09 -37.38 64.24
N ASP A 109 2.80 -38.40 64.72
CA ASP A 109 4.13 -38.23 65.33
C ASP A 109 5.27 -38.36 64.28
N VAL A 110 5.01 -37.99 63.02
CA VAL A 110 6.01 -38.07 61.94
C VAL A 110 7.05 -36.97 62.12
N GLN A 111 8.31 -37.35 62.28
CA GLN A 111 9.44 -36.41 62.30
C GLN A 111 9.88 -36.11 60.87
N TRP A 112 9.40 -35.01 60.31
CA TRP A 112 9.70 -34.64 58.92
C TRP A 112 11.14 -34.17 58.79
N THR A 113 11.90 -34.77 57.87
CA THR A 113 13.28 -34.38 57.53
C THR A 113 13.32 -33.31 56.44
N SER A 114 12.29 -33.26 55.59
CA SER A 114 12.07 -32.22 54.58
C SER A 114 10.60 -32.17 54.18
N MET A 115 10.11 -30.96 53.89
CA MET A 115 8.77 -30.73 53.30
C MET A 115 8.84 -30.30 51.84
N GLU A 116 10.03 -30.37 51.23
CA GLU A 116 10.24 -30.00 49.84
C GLU A 116 9.32 -30.84 48.92
N HIS A 117 8.44 -30.15 48.18
CA HIS A 117 7.45 -30.71 47.27
C HIS A 117 6.44 -31.70 47.90
N ALA A 118 6.24 -31.65 49.22
CA ALA A 118 5.44 -32.65 49.95
C ALA A 118 3.95 -32.66 49.60
N PHE A 119 3.39 -31.59 49.04
CA PHE A 119 2.01 -31.51 48.53
C PHE A 119 1.93 -30.72 47.21
N PHE A 120 3.00 -30.81 46.42
CA PHE A 120 3.10 -30.14 45.12
C PHE A 120 1.97 -30.59 44.16
N SER A 121 1.26 -29.63 43.58
CA SER A 121 0.12 -29.81 42.66
C SER A 121 -1.04 -30.64 43.23
N CYS A 122 -1.16 -30.75 44.55
CA CYS A 122 -2.30 -31.39 45.21
C CYS A 122 -3.51 -30.44 45.19
N TYR A 123 -4.08 -30.17 44.01
CA TYR A 123 -5.09 -29.11 43.83
C TYR A 123 -6.40 -29.35 44.59
N GLN A 124 -6.73 -30.59 44.98
CA GLN A 124 -7.92 -30.91 45.78
C GLN A 124 -7.69 -30.80 47.29
N LEU A 125 -6.45 -30.61 47.73
CA LEU A 125 -6.06 -30.72 49.13
C LEU A 125 -6.75 -29.65 50.00
N ILE A 126 -7.37 -30.12 51.09
CA ILE A 126 -7.84 -29.30 52.21
C ILE A 126 -7.22 -29.88 53.50
N ILE A 127 -6.70 -29.03 54.38
CA ILE A 127 -6.15 -29.47 55.67
C ILE A 127 -7.25 -29.37 56.74
N THR A 128 -7.73 -30.52 57.20
CA THR A 128 -8.69 -30.62 58.31
C THR A 128 -8.04 -31.05 59.64
N ALA A 129 -6.73 -31.28 59.62
CA ALA A 129 -5.94 -31.68 60.77
C ALA A 129 -5.99 -30.62 61.88
N THR A 130 -6.03 -31.08 63.14
CA THR A 130 -6.06 -30.22 64.33
C THR A 130 -4.76 -30.27 65.14
N ASP A 131 -3.94 -31.28 64.89
CA ASP A 131 -2.55 -31.36 65.33
C ASP A 131 -1.62 -30.61 64.36
N THR A 132 -0.36 -30.46 64.75
CA THR A 132 0.67 -29.76 63.96
C THR A 132 1.77 -30.75 63.57
N PRO A 133 2.38 -30.61 62.38
CA PRO A 133 3.51 -31.45 62.00
C PRO A 133 4.74 -31.22 62.90
N ASP A 134 5.50 -32.28 63.21
CA ASP A 134 6.85 -32.13 63.80
C ASP A 134 7.85 -31.73 62.71
N LEU A 135 8.11 -30.43 62.64
CA LEU A 135 9.00 -29.79 61.69
C LEU A 135 10.41 -29.56 62.25
N SER A 136 10.72 -30.11 63.43
CA SER A 136 11.98 -29.82 64.14
C SER A 136 13.26 -30.23 63.40
N GLN A 137 13.16 -31.02 62.32
CA GLN A 137 14.27 -31.39 61.45
C GLN A 137 14.17 -30.80 60.03
N VAL A 138 13.10 -30.05 59.73
CA VAL A 138 12.85 -29.49 58.39
C VAL A 138 13.67 -28.22 58.19
N THR A 139 14.50 -28.23 57.15
CA THR A 139 15.30 -27.05 56.73
C THR A 139 14.81 -26.44 55.42
N SER A 140 14.02 -27.17 54.62
CA SER A 140 13.43 -26.72 53.36
C SER A 140 11.95 -27.08 53.31
N MET A 141 11.14 -26.09 52.94
CA MET A 141 9.72 -26.24 52.61
C MET A 141 9.45 -25.88 51.14
N GLU A 142 10.49 -25.93 50.30
CA GLU A 142 10.39 -25.51 48.90
C GLU A 142 9.23 -26.19 48.16
N GLY A 143 8.35 -25.39 47.57
CA GLY A 143 7.21 -25.87 46.80
C GLY A 143 6.25 -26.80 47.56
N MET A 144 6.23 -26.78 48.90
CA MET A 144 5.41 -27.71 49.69
C MET A 144 3.94 -27.66 49.29
N PHE A 145 3.37 -26.49 49.04
CA PHE A 145 1.98 -26.31 48.61
C PHE A 145 1.82 -25.70 47.22
N HIS A 146 2.89 -25.64 46.42
CA HIS A 146 2.81 -25.06 45.07
C HIS A 146 1.68 -25.73 44.27
N GLY A 147 0.72 -24.95 43.76
CA GLY A 147 -0.41 -25.45 42.97
C GLY A 147 -1.50 -26.18 43.78
N ALA A 148 -1.50 -26.09 45.11
CA ALA A 148 -2.56 -26.61 45.96
C ALA A 148 -3.80 -25.69 45.96
N SER A 149 -4.50 -25.61 44.82
CA SER A 149 -5.53 -24.60 44.54
C SER A 149 -6.76 -24.61 45.46
N ASN A 150 -7.00 -25.66 46.25
CA ASN A 150 -8.11 -25.72 47.23
C ASN A 150 -7.66 -25.57 48.70
N LEU A 151 -6.39 -25.25 48.96
CA LEU A 151 -5.80 -25.31 50.31
C LEU A 151 -6.60 -24.57 51.39
N ASN A 152 -7.19 -23.42 51.06
CA ASN A 152 -8.08 -22.65 51.93
C ASN A 152 -9.46 -22.38 51.29
N SER A 153 -10.01 -23.32 50.52
CA SER A 153 -11.30 -23.13 49.84
C SER A 153 -12.53 -23.56 50.65
N ASP A 154 -12.35 -24.32 51.73
CA ASP A 154 -13.46 -24.88 52.52
C ASP A 154 -13.76 -24.03 53.76
N PRO A 155 -14.93 -23.34 53.84
CA PRO A 155 -15.27 -22.50 54.98
C PRO A 155 -15.58 -23.28 56.27
N GLU A 156 -15.83 -24.59 56.20
CA GLU A 156 -16.03 -25.42 57.39
C GLU A 156 -14.71 -25.76 58.08
N PHE A 157 -13.61 -25.78 57.33
CA PHE A 157 -12.25 -26.09 57.79
C PHE A 157 -11.28 -24.97 57.41
N PRO A 158 -11.34 -23.80 58.07
CA PRO A 158 -10.45 -22.69 57.78
C PRO A 158 -8.99 -23.10 58.01
N LEU A 159 -8.13 -22.78 57.04
CA LEU A 159 -6.71 -23.11 57.11
C LEU A 159 -6.05 -22.41 58.30
N ASN A 160 -5.41 -23.18 59.18
CA ASN A 160 -4.66 -22.68 60.33
C ASN A 160 -3.22 -23.23 60.35
N LEU A 161 -2.27 -22.36 60.02
CA LEU A 161 -0.83 -22.66 60.00
C LEU A 161 -0.05 -21.99 61.13
N ASN A 162 -0.70 -21.12 61.91
CA ASN A 162 -0.04 -20.20 62.83
C ASN A 162 0.68 -20.89 64.01
N ASN A 163 0.41 -22.18 64.25
CA ASN A 163 1.04 -22.94 65.33
C ASN A 163 2.19 -23.84 64.85
N TRP A 164 2.57 -23.76 63.58
CA TRP A 164 3.66 -24.56 63.03
C TRP A 164 5.01 -23.98 63.45
N ASP A 165 5.90 -24.84 63.95
CA ASP A 165 7.27 -24.44 64.30
C ASP A 165 8.16 -24.47 63.04
N VAL A 166 8.38 -23.30 62.45
CA VAL A 166 9.23 -23.14 61.26
C VAL A 166 10.64 -22.62 61.59
N SER A 167 11.03 -22.60 62.86
CA SER A 167 12.26 -21.94 63.32
C SER A 167 13.55 -22.52 62.75
N ASN A 168 13.56 -23.76 62.24
CA ASN A 168 14.72 -24.37 61.58
C ASN A 168 14.72 -24.23 60.04
N VAL A 169 13.67 -23.65 59.46
CA VAL A 169 13.51 -23.56 58.01
C VAL A 169 14.40 -22.44 57.47
N THR A 170 15.13 -22.76 56.41
CA THR A 170 16.06 -21.84 55.72
C THR A 170 15.64 -21.52 54.29
N ASN A 171 14.80 -22.35 53.68
CA ASN A 171 14.32 -22.21 52.30
C ASN A 171 12.77 -22.34 52.26
N MET A 172 12.10 -21.26 51.85
CA MET A 172 10.65 -21.16 51.67
C MET A 172 10.26 -20.85 50.21
N LYS A 173 11.17 -21.13 49.27
CA LYS A 173 10.93 -20.91 47.85
C LYS A 173 9.63 -21.57 47.37
N ASP A 174 8.81 -20.85 46.61
CA ASP A 174 7.56 -21.33 46.01
C ASP A 174 6.56 -21.96 47.02
N LEU A 175 6.70 -21.73 48.34
CA LEU A 175 5.95 -22.45 49.39
C LEU A 175 4.44 -22.46 49.13
N PHE A 176 3.86 -21.30 48.81
CA PHE A 176 2.43 -21.11 48.58
C PHE A 176 2.11 -20.69 47.15
N ARG A 177 3.04 -20.85 46.20
CA ARG A 177 2.80 -20.41 44.82
C ARG A 177 1.54 -21.05 44.24
N GLU A 178 0.66 -20.23 43.65
CA GLU A 178 -0.65 -20.66 43.11
C GLU A 178 -1.57 -21.36 44.15
N ALA A 179 -1.31 -21.20 45.45
CA ALA A 179 -2.07 -21.82 46.52
C ALA A 179 -2.83 -20.74 47.34
N PRO A 180 -4.17 -20.72 47.30
CA PRO A 180 -4.93 -19.72 48.03
C PRO A 180 -4.84 -20.00 49.54
N ILE A 181 -4.11 -19.15 50.25
CA ILE A 181 -4.08 -19.14 51.72
C ILE A 181 -4.93 -18.00 52.32
N GLY A 182 -5.42 -17.07 51.51
CA GLY A 182 -6.32 -15.98 51.95
C GLY A 182 -5.70 -15.10 53.04
N GLU A 183 -6.46 -14.83 54.11
CA GLU A 183 -6.00 -14.07 55.31
C GLU A 183 -5.54 -14.99 56.45
N THR A 184 -5.12 -16.24 56.17
CA THR A 184 -4.58 -17.13 57.20
C THR A 184 -3.41 -16.46 57.91
N SER A 185 -3.52 -16.30 59.24
CA SER A 185 -2.47 -15.67 60.07
C SER A 185 -1.21 -16.53 60.11
N LEU A 186 -0.07 -15.87 59.91
CA LEU A 186 1.28 -16.43 60.00
C LEU A 186 2.13 -15.65 61.03
N ASP A 187 1.49 -14.92 61.94
CA ASP A 187 2.14 -13.94 62.84
C ASP A 187 3.14 -14.59 63.83
N ASN A 188 2.92 -15.87 64.18
CA ASN A 188 3.77 -16.60 65.14
C ASN A 188 4.94 -17.34 64.49
N TRP A 189 5.08 -17.29 63.16
CA TRP A 189 6.19 -17.95 62.48
C TRP A 189 7.51 -17.26 62.81
N ASP A 190 8.48 -18.03 63.30
CA ASP A 190 9.87 -17.59 63.43
C ASP A 190 10.62 -17.86 62.12
N VAL A 191 10.73 -16.83 61.29
CA VAL A 191 11.41 -16.90 59.98
C VAL A 191 12.86 -16.38 60.03
N SER A 192 13.43 -16.16 61.22
CA SER A 192 14.75 -15.55 61.39
C SER A 192 15.91 -16.32 60.75
N ASN A 193 15.74 -17.62 60.48
CA ASN A 193 16.71 -18.46 59.78
C ASN A 193 16.46 -18.59 58.27
N VAL A 194 15.37 -18.02 57.74
CA VAL A 194 15.03 -18.11 56.31
C VAL A 194 15.98 -17.23 55.50
N THR A 195 16.58 -17.82 54.47
CA THR A 195 17.52 -17.15 53.56
C THR A 195 16.97 -16.98 52.15
N ASN A 196 15.99 -17.80 51.75
CA ASN A 196 15.37 -17.76 50.42
C ASN A 196 13.84 -17.75 50.53
N MET A 197 13.21 -16.68 50.03
CA MET A 197 11.76 -16.48 49.94
C MET A 197 11.29 -16.30 48.48
N GLU A 198 12.09 -16.75 47.51
CA GLU A 198 11.76 -16.63 46.08
C GLU A 198 10.36 -17.20 45.79
N ALA A 199 9.50 -16.39 45.17
CA ALA A 199 8.15 -16.76 44.72
C ALA A 199 7.23 -17.37 45.80
N MET A 200 7.50 -17.11 47.10
CA MET A 200 6.78 -17.72 48.21
C MET A 200 5.25 -17.56 48.10
N PHE A 201 4.77 -16.39 47.69
CA PHE A 201 3.34 -16.08 47.49
C PHE A 201 2.99 -15.76 46.03
N ALA A 202 3.82 -16.15 45.06
CA ALA A 202 3.55 -15.87 43.66
C ALA A 202 2.19 -16.44 43.21
N ASP A 203 1.42 -15.65 42.48
CA ASP A 203 0.08 -15.98 41.97
C ASP A 203 -0.97 -16.29 43.06
N VAL A 204 -0.72 -15.88 44.31
CA VAL A 204 -1.72 -15.92 45.39
C VAL A 204 -2.53 -14.61 45.40
N THR A 205 -3.42 -14.46 44.43
CA THR A 205 -4.10 -13.19 44.10
C THR A 205 -4.87 -12.56 45.28
N ASN A 206 -5.45 -13.37 46.17
CA ASN A 206 -6.26 -12.91 47.31
C ASN A 206 -5.48 -12.82 48.64
N PHE A 207 -4.15 -12.96 48.63
CA PHE A 207 -3.35 -12.85 49.85
C PHE A 207 -3.24 -11.39 50.31
N ASN A 208 -3.55 -11.13 51.59
CA ASN A 208 -3.38 -9.81 52.23
C ASN A 208 -3.06 -9.95 53.73
N GLY A 209 -2.41 -11.05 54.13
CA GLY A 209 -2.03 -11.31 55.53
C GLY A 209 -0.92 -10.38 56.02
N ASN A 210 -0.96 -9.99 57.29
CA ASN A 210 0.07 -9.14 57.90
C ASN A 210 1.37 -9.92 58.09
N LEU A 211 2.49 -9.37 57.63
CA LEU A 211 3.83 -9.96 57.73
C LEU A 211 4.86 -9.04 58.41
N ASN A 212 4.43 -7.86 58.91
CA ASN A 212 5.35 -6.82 59.39
C ASN A 212 6.08 -7.18 60.71
N SER A 213 5.72 -8.30 61.34
CA SER A 213 6.39 -8.82 62.55
C SER A 213 7.51 -9.82 62.25
N TRP A 214 7.68 -10.23 60.99
CA TRP A 214 8.70 -11.20 60.60
C TRP A 214 10.10 -10.61 60.69
N ASP A 215 11.03 -11.39 61.26
CA ASP A 215 12.46 -11.12 61.19
C ASP A 215 13.02 -11.69 59.88
N VAL A 216 13.14 -10.83 58.87
CA VAL A 216 13.67 -11.20 57.54
C VAL A 216 15.16 -10.86 57.38
N SER A 217 15.87 -10.56 58.47
CA SER A 217 17.26 -10.09 58.43
C SER A 217 18.24 -11.09 57.80
N SER A 218 17.92 -12.38 57.76
CA SER A 218 18.73 -13.43 57.11
C SER A 218 18.41 -13.65 55.63
N VAL A 219 17.34 -13.03 55.10
CA VAL A 219 16.88 -13.26 53.72
C VAL A 219 17.83 -12.62 52.74
N THR A 220 18.22 -13.37 51.70
CA THR A 220 19.14 -12.91 50.64
C THR A 220 18.48 -12.83 49.26
N ASN A 221 17.35 -13.54 49.06
CA ASN A 221 16.60 -13.59 47.81
C ASN A 221 15.10 -13.43 48.06
N MET A 222 14.50 -12.36 47.52
CA MET A 222 13.07 -12.05 47.56
C MET A 222 12.44 -11.98 46.16
N LYS A 223 13.12 -12.50 45.15
CA LYS A 223 12.65 -12.51 43.76
C LYS A 223 11.21 -13.06 43.69
N GLN A 224 10.31 -12.36 43.00
CA GLN A 224 8.93 -12.76 42.77
C GLN A 224 8.09 -13.04 44.03
N MET A 225 8.53 -12.65 45.24
CA MET A 225 7.87 -13.05 46.49
C MET A 225 6.36 -12.75 46.50
N PHE A 226 5.95 -11.60 45.94
CA PHE A 226 4.56 -11.13 45.80
C PHE A 226 4.15 -10.93 44.34
N TYR A 227 4.74 -11.70 43.41
CA TYR A 227 4.36 -11.65 42.00
C TYR A 227 2.87 -12.00 41.82
N ASN A 228 2.11 -11.14 41.16
CA ASN A 228 0.67 -11.31 40.90
C ASN A 228 -0.18 -11.53 42.18
N THR A 229 0.21 -10.96 43.32
CA THR A 229 -0.62 -10.95 44.54
C THR A 229 -1.53 -9.72 44.56
N GLN A 230 -2.55 -9.72 43.72
CA GLN A 230 -3.39 -8.56 43.39
C GLN A 230 -4.05 -7.82 44.57
N MET A 231 -4.22 -8.46 45.74
CA MET A 231 -4.85 -7.87 46.92
C MET A 231 -3.86 -7.48 48.03
N PHE A 232 -2.57 -7.78 47.89
CA PHE A 232 -1.60 -7.57 48.95
C PHE A 232 -1.25 -6.09 49.13
N ASN A 233 -1.58 -5.52 50.29
CA ASN A 233 -1.32 -4.12 50.62
C ASN A 233 -1.01 -3.91 52.12
N GLN A 234 -0.28 -4.85 52.75
CA GLN A 234 0.09 -4.78 54.17
C GLN A 234 1.44 -4.08 54.38
N PRO A 235 1.64 -3.40 55.52
CA PRO A 235 2.90 -2.72 55.82
C PRO A 235 4.07 -3.72 55.94
N LEU A 236 5.23 -3.31 55.45
CA LEU A 236 6.50 -4.08 55.48
C LEU A 236 7.68 -3.22 55.98
N ASP A 237 7.39 -2.07 56.59
CA ASP A 237 8.36 -1.03 56.95
C ASP A 237 9.31 -1.44 58.10
N ASN A 238 8.99 -2.50 58.85
CA ASN A 238 9.85 -3.05 59.91
C ASN A 238 10.86 -4.09 59.42
N TRP A 239 10.79 -4.50 58.15
CA TRP A 239 11.69 -5.51 57.62
C TRP A 239 13.12 -4.99 57.49
N ASP A 240 14.07 -5.76 58.01
CA ASP A 240 15.50 -5.58 57.76
C ASP A 240 15.87 -6.34 56.48
N VAL A 241 15.95 -5.61 55.37
CA VAL A 241 16.29 -6.18 54.04
C VAL A 241 17.77 -5.98 53.67
N SER A 242 18.63 -5.61 54.62
CA SER A 242 20.03 -5.24 54.36
C SER A 242 20.89 -6.36 53.75
N ASN A 243 20.47 -7.62 53.84
CA ASN A 243 21.14 -8.78 53.25
C ASN A 243 20.54 -9.23 51.91
N VAL A 244 19.43 -8.62 51.45
CA VAL A 244 18.77 -9.00 50.21
C VAL A 244 19.58 -8.51 49.01
N THR A 245 19.79 -9.39 48.03
CA THR A 245 20.58 -9.11 46.82
C THR A 245 19.76 -9.10 45.53
N ASP A 246 18.60 -9.76 45.53
CA ASP A 246 17.67 -9.84 44.38
C ASP A 246 16.23 -9.59 44.86
N MET A 247 15.61 -8.52 44.31
CA MET A 247 14.21 -8.15 44.51
C MET A 247 13.44 -8.10 43.17
N SER A 248 13.98 -8.73 42.13
CA SER A 248 13.36 -8.70 40.81
C SER A 248 11.94 -9.27 40.86
N PHE A 249 11.02 -8.58 40.18
CA PHE A 249 9.60 -8.92 40.08
C PHE A 249 8.84 -9.03 41.41
N MET A 250 9.38 -8.50 42.52
CA MET A 250 8.82 -8.74 43.86
C MET A 250 7.35 -8.34 43.98
N PHE A 251 6.94 -7.17 43.46
CA PHE A 251 5.55 -6.68 43.45
C PHE A 251 4.97 -6.54 42.03
N ASN A 252 5.56 -7.22 41.05
CA ASN A 252 5.07 -7.19 39.68
C ASN A 252 3.65 -7.76 39.58
N LYS A 253 2.78 -7.13 38.78
CA LYS A 253 1.34 -7.46 38.68
C LYS A 253 0.58 -7.36 40.02
N ASN A 254 1.06 -6.55 40.95
CA ASN A 254 0.29 -6.17 42.13
C ASN A 254 -0.49 -4.89 41.85
N ASP A 255 -1.82 -4.98 41.92
CA ASP A 255 -2.72 -3.90 41.52
C ASP A 255 -2.90 -2.82 42.59
N VAL A 256 -2.58 -3.09 43.86
CA VAL A 256 -3.03 -2.25 44.99
C VAL A 256 -1.92 -1.86 45.97
N PHE A 257 -0.74 -2.47 45.87
CA PHE A 257 0.34 -2.26 46.83
C PHE A 257 0.85 -0.81 46.79
N ASN A 258 0.74 -0.12 47.93
CA ASN A 258 1.14 1.27 48.07
C ASN A 258 1.56 1.60 49.52
N GLN A 259 2.39 0.73 50.12
CA GLN A 259 2.84 0.86 51.51
C GLN A 259 4.24 1.48 51.60
N PRO A 260 4.57 2.20 52.70
CA PRO A 260 5.84 2.90 52.82
C PRO A 260 7.01 1.92 52.92
N LEU A 261 8.02 2.09 52.06
CA LEU A 261 9.24 1.27 52.03
C LEU A 261 10.54 2.08 52.20
N ASN A 262 10.44 3.40 52.41
CA ASN A 262 11.58 4.31 52.46
C ASN A 262 12.55 4.07 53.65
N SER A 263 12.20 3.18 54.57
CA SER A 263 13.04 2.75 55.71
C SER A 263 13.96 1.58 55.38
N TRP A 264 13.77 0.91 54.24
CA TRP A 264 14.55 -0.24 53.84
C TRP A 264 16.00 0.14 53.50
N ASP A 265 16.95 -0.66 54.01
CA ASP A 265 18.35 -0.63 53.58
C ASP A 265 18.51 -1.57 52.37
N VAL A 266 18.53 -0.99 51.17
CA VAL A 266 18.68 -1.74 49.91
C VAL A 266 20.11 -1.73 49.37
N SER A 267 21.10 -1.33 50.17
CA SER A 267 22.49 -1.14 49.73
C SER A 267 23.18 -2.40 49.19
N SER A 268 22.66 -3.59 49.52
CA SER A 268 23.14 -4.89 49.01
C SER A 268 22.41 -5.38 47.74
N VAL A 269 21.33 -4.72 47.33
CA VAL A 269 20.51 -5.17 46.19
C VAL A 269 21.25 -4.88 44.89
N THR A 270 21.31 -5.88 44.01
CA THR A 270 21.97 -5.79 42.70
C THR A 270 20.99 -5.87 41.52
N ASN A 271 19.79 -6.43 41.74
CA ASN A 271 18.77 -6.63 40.72
C ASN A 271 17.38 -6.15 41.22
N MET A 272 16.82 -5.14 40.54
CA MET A 272 15.49 -4.59 40.80
C MET A 272 14.57 -4.67 39.56
N GLU A 273 14.87 -5.57 38.61
CA GLU A 273 14.07 -5.73 37.38
C GLU A 273 12.59 -5.87 37.72
N GLN A 274 11.75 -4.99 37.16
CA GLN A 274 10.29 -5.04 37.26
C GLN A 274 9.74 -5.16 38.69
N MET A 275 10.42 -4.54 39.68
CA MET A 275 10.04 -4.66 41.09
C MET A 275 8.63 -4.13 41.41
N PHE A 276 8.30 -2.90 40.99
CA PHE A 276 7.01 -2.25 41.26
C PHE A 276 6.08 -2.19 40.06
N GLY A 277 6.59 -2.56 38.89
CA GLY A 277 5.93 -2.38 37.62
C GLY A 277 6.23 -3.54 36.67
N GLY A 278 5.36 -3.77 35.68
CA GLY A 278 5.53 -4.82 34.68
C GLY A 278 5.44 -4.27 33.28
N ILE A 279 6.16 -4.89 32.34
CA ILE A 279 6.06 -4.56 30.90
C ILE A 279 4.78 -5.11 30.27
N GLU A 280 4.09 -6.02 30.96
CA GLU A 280 2.78 -6.54 30.60
C GLU A 280 1.66 -5.63 31.15
N SER A 281 0.51 -5.56 30.47
CA SER A 281 -0.55 -4.53 30.57
C SER A 281 -1.28 -4.33 31.92
N VAL A 282 -0.69 -4.69 33.04
CA VAL A 282 -1.29 -4.52 34.38
C VAL A 282 -0.71 -3.28 35.06
N SER A 283 -1.57 -2.34 35.45
CA SER A 283 -1.18 -1.08 36.08
C SER A 283 -0.83 -1.25 37.57
N SER A 284 0.31 -0.72 37.99
CA SER A 284 0.69 -0.61 39.40
C SER A 284 0.24 0.73 40.01
N HIS A 285 -0.23 0.70 41.25
CA HIS A 285 -0.67 1.87 42.02
C HIS A 285 0.36 2.37 43.03
N PHE A 286 1.59 1.86 42.98
CA PHE A 286 2.64 2.26 43.90
C PHE A 286 3.02 3.75 43.70
N ASN A 287 3.00 4.53 44.77
CA ASN A 287 3.35 5.95 44.75
C ASN A 287 3.91 6.43 46.11
N GLN A 288 4.76 5.62 46.76
CA GLN A 288 5.42 5.99 48.02
C GLN A 288 6.85 6.50 47.80
N PRO A 289 7.36 7.39 48.67
CA PRO A 289 8.73 7.88 48.59
C PRO A 289 9.77 6.76 48.70
N LEU A 290 10.85 6.86 47.93
CA LEU A 290 12.00 5.93 47.91
C LEU A 290 13.35 6.68 47.93
N ASP A 291 13.34 7.97 48.26
CA ASP A 291 14.49 8.89 48.16
C ASP A 291 15.63 8.59 49.15
N ASN A 292 15.39 7.77 50.18
CA ASN A 292 16.43 7.34 51.13
C ASN A 292 17.16 6.06 50.73
N TRP A 293 16.75 5.41 49.64
CA TRP A 293 17.36 4.16 49.21
C TRP A 293 18.78 4.38 48.66
N ASP A 294 19.74 3.61 49.16
CA ASP A 294 21.07 3.50 48.56
C ASP A 294 21.05 2.44 47.47
N VAL A 295 20.87 2.87 46.22
CA VAL A 295 20.83 2.00 45.04
C VAL A 295 22.19 1.83 44.34
N SER A 296 23.29 2.24 44.98
CA SER A 296 24.62 2.29 44.34
C SER A 296 25.18 0.92 43.91
N SER A 297 24.66 -0.17 44.46
CA SER A 297 25.01 -1.55 44.10
C SER A 297 24.13 -2.14 42.99
N VAL A 298 23.04 -1.46 42.59
CA VAL A 298 22.09 -1.98 41.61
C VAL A 298 22.69 -1.90 40.20
N VAL A 299 22.66 -3.02 39.48
CA VAL A 299 23.19 -3.15 38.11
C VAL A 299 22.06 -3.24 37.08
N ASN A 300 20.93 -3.85 37.45
CA ASN A 300 19.77 -4.03 36.58
C ASN A 300 18.52 -3.35 37.17
N MET A 301 18.02 -2.31 36.49
CA MET A 301 16.79 -1.59 36.83
C MET A 301 15.70 -1.72 35.76
N LYS A 302 15.86 -2.65 34.82
CA LYS A 302 14.94 -2.83 33.70
C LYS A 302 13.47 -2.89 34.17
N GLY A 303 12.65 -1.97 33.67
CA GLY A 303 11.22 -1.95 33.94
C GLY A 303 10.80 -1.74 35.40
N MET A 304 11.67 -1.24 36.28
CA MET A 304 11.37 -1.13 37.73
C MET A 304 10.02 -0.44 38.02
N PHE A 305 9.67 0.60 37.25
CA PHE A 305 8.41 1.35 37.34
C PHE A 305 7.55 1.25 36.06
N ALA A 306 7.73 0.21 35.25
CA ALA A 306 6.90 0.00 34.05
C ALA A 306 5.41 -0.15 34.42
N ASN A 307 4.51 0.57 33.76
CA ASN A 307 3.08 0.65 34.08
C ASN A 307 2.78 1.09 35.53
N ALA A 308 3.71 1.78 36.23
CA ALA A 308 3.42 2.44 37.50
C ALA A 308 2.71 3.77 37.24
N VAL A 309 1.45 3.68 36.79
CA VAL A 309 0.70 4.76 36.14
C VAL A 309 0.55 6.03 36.98
N VAL A 310 0.53 5.91 38.31
CA VAL A 310 0.39 7.04 39.26
C VAL A 310 1.70 7.42 39.98
N PHE A 311 2.82 6.75 39.67
CA PHE A 311 4.08 6.98 40.37
C PHE A 311 4.67 8.33 39.98
N ASN A 312 4.89 9.21 40.97
CA ASN A 312 5.44 10.55 40.73
C ASN A 312 6.27 11.05 41.94
N GLN A 313 7.08 10.17 42.54
CA GLN A 313 7.93 10.51 43.67
C GLN A 313 9.37 10.82 43.22
N SER A 314 10.05 11.69 43.97
CA SER A 314 11.43 12.09 43.65
C SER A 314 12.40 10.91 43.76
N LEU A 315 13.28 10.79 42.77
CA LEU A 315 14.37 9.81 42.71
C LEU A 315 15.75 10.48 42.47
N ASP A 316 15.80 11.81 42.55
CA ASP A 316 16.99 12.63 42.23
C ASP A 316 18.19 12.35 43.17
N SER A 317 17.97 11.76 44.34
CA SER A 317 19.03 11.39 45.29
C SER A 317 19.75 10.08 44.95
N TRP A 318 19.24 9.30 43.99
CA TRP A 318 19.75 7.96 43.69
C TRP A 318 21.11 8.01 42.98
N ASN A 319 22.05 7.19 43.45
CA ASN A 319 23.30 6.93 42.74
C ASN A 319 23.13 5.74 41.80
N VAL A 320 22.90 6.00 40.51
CA VAL A 320 22.67 4.99 39.48
C VAL A 320 23.93 4.64 38.65
N SER A 321 25.12 5.08 39.08
CA SER A 321 26.38 4.92 38.31
C SER A 321 26.79 3.47 37.99
N SER A 322 26.26 2.49 38.72
CA SER A 322 26.50 1.06 38.50
C SER A 322 25.50 0.41 37.53
N VAL A 323 24.43 1.09 37.16
CA VAL A 323 23.34 0.54 36.34
C VAL A 323 23.77 0.43 34.88
N THR A 324 23.57 -0.73 34.27
CA THR A 324 23.92 -0.98 32.86
C THR A 324 22.72 -1.11 31.94
N ASP A 325 21.54 -1.44 32.48
CA ASP A 325 20.27 -1.62 31.73
C ASP A 325 19.15 -0.83 32.44
N MET A 326 18.62 0.19 31.75
CA MET A 326 17.46 1.00 32.16
C MET A 326 16.28 0.84 31.18
N SER A 327 16.29 -0.20 30.35
CA SER A 327 15.21 -0.41 29.39
C SER A 327 13.86 -0.53 30.10
N TYR A 328 12.82 0.09 29.54
CA TYR A 328 11.47 0.14 30.11
C TYR A 328 11.32 0.81 31.50
N MET A 329 12.34 1.46 32.07
CA MET A 329 12.33 1.95 33.47
C MET A 329 11.03 2.67 33.87
N PHE A 330 10.55 3.59 33.03
CA PHE A 330 9.32 4.39 33.19
C PHE A 330 8.32 4.18 32.04
N TYR A 331 8.38 3.02 31.37
CA TYR A 331 7.42 2.68 30.32
C TYR A 331 5.98 2.77 30.85
N ARG A 332 5.11 3.59 30.24
CA ARG A 332 3.71 3.82 30.69
C ARG A 332 3.58 4.35 32.12
N ALA A 333 4.59 5.04 32.64
CA ALA A 333 4.48 5.78 33.89
C ALA A 333 3.80 7.14 33.63
N TYR A 334 2.48 7.10 33.33
CA TYR A 334 1.73 8.24 32.78
C TYR A 334 1.84 9.54 33.58
N ASP A 335 1.93 9.47 34.92
CA ASP A 335 1.98 10.64 35.80
C ASP A 335 3.41 11.06 36.20
N TYR A 336 4.45 10.35 35.76
CA TYR A 336 5.82 10.60 36.22
C TYR A 336 6.42 11.88 35.61
N ASN A 337 6.82 12.83 36.45
CA ASN A 337 7.42 14.10 36.03
C ASN A 337 8.38 14.67 37.08
N GLN A 338 9.30 13.87 37.60
CA GLN A 338 10.29 14.30 38.60
C GLN A 338 11.69 14.47 38.00
N PRO A 339 12.52 15.39 38.52
CA PRO A 339 13.88 15.60 38.04
C PRO A 339 14.75 14.34 38.12
N LEU A 340 15.57 14.14 37.09
CA LEU A 340 16.53 13.04 36.95
C LEU A 340 17.92 13.51 36.49
N ASN A 341 18.15 14.82 36.35
CA ASN A 341 19.36 15.35 35.70
C ASN A 341 20.65 15.08 36.49
N SER A 342 20.54 14.77 37.78
CA SER A 342 21.68 14.44 38.65
C SER A 342 22.19 12.99 38.49
N TRP A 343 21.46 12.15 37.77
CA TRP A 343 21.82 10.75 37.57
C TRP A 343 23.07 10.60 36.71
N ASP A 344 24.04 9.82 37.20
CA ASP A 344 25.18 9.37 36.41
C ASP A 344 24.80 8.12 35.62
N VAL A 345 24.46 8.30 34.34
CA VAL A 345 24.06 7.22 33.42
C VAL A 345 25.20 6.74 32.52
N SER A 346 26.45 7.11 32.81
CA SER A 346 27.63 6.82 31.96
C SER A 346 27.91 5.32 31.74
N SER A 347 27.42 4.46 32.63
CA SER A 347 27.52 2.99 32.54
C SER A 347 26.36 2.34 31.76
N VAL A 348 25.30 3.08 31.44
CA VAL A 348 24.10 2.54 30.80
C VAL A 348 24.36 2.28 29.33
N THR A 349 24.02 1.08 28.87
CA THR A 349 24.21 0.67 27.46
C THR A 349 22.90 0.53 26.70
N ASN A 350 21.78 0.40 27.41
CA ASN A 350 20.44 0.15 26.86
C ASN A 350 19.38 1.02 27.55
N MET A 351 18.74 1.92 26.77
CA MET A 351 17.68 2.82 27.22
C MET A 351 16.36 2.65 26.44
N ARG A 352 16.20 1.52 25.71
CA ARG A 352 14.99 1.30 24.91
C ARG A 352 13.72 1.39 25.76
N TYR A 353 12.68 2.02 25.22
CA TYR A 353 11.37 2.20 25.88
C TYR A 353 11.40 2.93 27.24
N MET A 354 12.50 3.59 27.64
CA MET A 354 12.65 4.12 29.00
C MET A 354 11.51 5.05 29.42
N PHE A 355 11.07 5.96 28.54
CA PHE A 355 9.98 6.92 28.75
C PHE A 355 8.85 6.76 27.73
N ASN A 356 8.73 5.60 27.09
CA ASN A 356 7.63 5.34 26.17
C ASN A 356 6.29 5.45 26.93
N ASP A 357 5.32 6.18 26.38
CA ASP A 357 4.01 6.46 26.97
C ASP A 357 4.12 7.25 28.31
N ALA A 358 5.24 7.90 28.63
CA ALA A 358 5.35 8.77 29.80
C ALA A 358 4.76 10.17 29.50
N HIS A 359 3.46 10.24 29.24
CA HIS A 359 2.78 11.40 28.61
C HIS A 359 3.11 12.77 29.20
N VAL A 360 3.27 12.89 30.53
CA VAL A 360 3.51 14.17 31.20
C VAL A 360 4.98 14.50 31.45
N PHE A 361 5.90 13.57 31.16
CA PHE A 361 7.32 13.71 31.46
C PHE A 361 7.95 14.84 30.63
N ASN A 362 8.51 15.84 31.29
CA ASN A 362 9.17 16.97 30.64
C ASN A 362 10.26 17.58 31.54
N GLN A 363 11.20 16.76 31.99
CA GLN A 363 12.28 17.16 32.90
C GLN A 363 13.63 17.18 32.19
N PRO A 364 14.55 18.09 32.57
CA PRO A 364 15.82 18.25 31.87
C PRO A 364 16.69 17.00 31.99
N LEU A 365 17.23 16.55 30.85
CA LEU A 365 18.15 15.39 30.76
C LEU A 365 19.50 15.74 30.09
N ASN A 366 19.72 17.01 29.77
CA ASN A 366 20.87 17.45 28.96
C ASN A 366 22.24 17.27 29.66
N ASP A 367 22.26 16.93 30.95
CA ASP A 367 23.52 16.69 31.68
C ASP A 367 23.93 15.19 31.69
N TRP A 368 23.11 14.32 31.11
CA TRP A 368 23.38 12.88 31.04
C TRP A 368 24.53 12.56 30.07
N ASP A 369 25.48 11.75 30.54
CA ASP A 369 26.50 11.12 29.70
C ASP A 369 25.95 9.83 29.09
N VAL A 370 25.48 9.91 27.84
CA VAL A 370 24.93 8.77 27.09
C VAL A 370 25.93 8.11 26.14
N SER A 371 27.23 8.42 26.27
CA SER A 371 28.29 7.96 25.34
C SER A 371 28.45 6.44 25.26
N SER A 372 27.98 5.70 26.27
CA SER A 372 27.97 4.23 26.30
C SER A 372 26.70 3.58 25.72
N VAL A 373 25.67 4.38 25.42
CA VAL A 373 24.36 3.88 24.96
C VAL A 373 24.45 3.46 23.50
N THR A 374 23.95 2.26 23.19
CA THR A 374 23.94 1.70 21.82
C THR A 374 22.53 1.54 21.24
N ASP A 375 21.50 1.46 22.09
CA ASP A 375 20.10 1.25 21.72
C ASP A 375 19.19 2.27 22.43
N MET A 376 18.63 3.20 21.66
CA MET A 376 17.69 4.24 22.11
C MET A 376 16.27 4.05 21.53
N ARG A 377 15.96 2.87 20.99
CA ARG A 377 14.68 2.66 20.31
C ARG A 377 13.51 2.92 21.23
N TYR A 378 12.49 3.59 20.72
CA TYR A 378 11.27 3.93 21.44
C TYR A 378 11.46 4.76 22.72
N MET A 379 12.62 5.39 22.96
CA MET A 379 12.93 5.98 24.28
C MET A 379 11.87 6.99 24.76
N PHE A 380 11.35 7.84 23.86
CA PHE A 380 10.34 8.87 24.13
C PHE A 380 9.09 8.72 23.25
N THR A 381 8.80 7.51 22.73
CA THR A 381 7.56 7.28 21.97
C THR A 381 6.34 7.67 22.81
N ASP A 382 5.41 8.44 22.27
CA ASP A 382 4.19 8.91 22.95
C ASP A 382 4.45 9.65 24.29
N ALA A 383 5.64 10.21 24.48
CA ALA A 383 5.94 11.15 25.56
C ALA A 383 5.45 12.56 25.18
N ASN A 384 4.12 12.73 25.07
CA ASN A 384 3.48 13.87 24.39
C ASN A 384 3.94 15.26 24.86
N ASN A 385 4.35 15.43 26.12
CA ASN A 385 4.78 16.71 26.69
C ASN A 385 6.30 16.95 26.67
N PHE A 386 7.10 15.99 26.20
CA PHE A 386 8.55 16.10 26.27
C PHE A 386 9.10 17.11 25.25
N ASP A 387 9.76 18.17 25.71
CA ASP A 387 10.36 19.23 24.88
C ASP A 387 11.61 19.83 25.57
N GLN A 388 12.54 18.96 25.96
CA GLN A 388 13.80 19.38 26.58
C GLN A 388 14.95 19.34 25.58
N PRO A 389 15.95 20.25 25.71
CA PRO A 389 17.15 20.18 24.89
C PRO A 389 17.98 18.95 25.23
N LEU A 390 18.57 18.33 24.21
CA LEU A 390 19.41 17.13 24.31
C LEU A 390 20.77 17.31 23.60
N ASN A 391 21.14 18.56 23.32
CA ASN A 391 22.30 18.93 22.52
C ASN A 391 23.65 18.59 23.19
N ASN A 392 23.70 18.27 24.47
CA ASN A 392 24.95 17.83 25.13
C ASN A 392 25.17 16.31 25.04
N TRP A 393 24.21 15.55 24.53
CA TRP A 393 24.32 14.10 24.45
C TRP A 393 25.36 13.68 23.39
N ASP A 394 26.31 12.84 23.80
CA ASP A 394 27.21 12.14 22.88
C ASP A 394 26.53 10.85 22.41
N VAL A 395 25.89 10.91 21.25
CA VAL A 395 25.18 9.78 20.63
C VAL A 395 26.05 8.99 19.64
N SER A 396 27.36 9.23 19.60
CA SER A 396 28.26 8.63 18.61
C SER A 396 28.35 7.09 18.70
N SER A 397 27.98 6.49 19.83
CA SER A 397 27.91 5.02 20.00
C SER A 397 26.56 4.40 19.61
N VAL A 398 25.53 5.21 19.32
CA VAL A 398 24.17 4.74 19.07
C VAL A 398 24.08 4.09 17.70
N ILE A 399 23.51 2.88 17.65
CA ILE A 399 23.34 2.09 16.41
C ILE A 399 21.93 2.27 15.85
N THR A 400 20.93 2.51 16.70
CA THR A 400 19.52 2.61 16.27
C THR A 400 18.72 3.59 17.13
N MET A 401 17.95 4.44 16.46
CA MET A 401 17.05 5.45 17.02
C MET A 401 15.60 5.25 16.53
N GLU A 402 15.25 4.02 16.12
CA GLU A 402 13.91 3.67 15.63
C GLU A 402 12.85 4.14 16.65
N ARG A 403 11.88 4.92 16.15
CA ARG A 403 10.75 5.46 16.93
C ARG A 403 11.10 6.28 18.17
N MET A 404 12.32 6.82 18.27
CA MET A 404 12.77 7.50 19.48
C MET A 404 11.83 8.60 19.97
N PHE A 405 11.27 9.43 19.07
CA PHE A 405 10.34 10.53 19.37
C PHE A 405 8.99 10.39 18.66
N THR A 406 8.61 9.18 18.22
CA THR A 406 7.30 8.98 17.57
C THR A 406 6.16 9.41 18.50
N GLY A 407 5.24 10.27 18.06
CA GLY A 407 4.12 10.74 18.90
C GLY A 407 4.52 11.66 20.08
N ALA A 408 5.76 12.14 20.12
CA ALA A 408 6.16 13.20 21.04
C ALA A 408 5.69 14.56 20.49
N ASP A 409 4.38 14.81 20.53
CA ASP A 409 3.68 15.87 19.78
C ASP A 409 4.34 17.26 19.85
N VAL A 410 4.84 17.64 21.03
CA VAL A 410 5.42 18.97 21.26
C VAL A 410 6.94 19.03 21.18
N PHE A 411 7.61 17.91 20.90
CA PHE A 411 9.07 17.83 20.91
C PHE A 411 9.70 18.69 19.81
N ASN A 412 10.51 19.67 20.23
CA ASN A 412 11.34 20.48 19.36
C ASN A 412 12.68 20.81 20.05
N GLY A 413 13.18 19.90 20.90
CA GLY A 413 14.43 20.06 21.64
C GLY A 413 15.66 20.06 20.72
N GLU A 414 16.70 20.85 21.07
CA GLU A 414 17.91 20.97 20.26
C GLU A 414 18.65 19.62 20.13
N VAL A 415 18.83 19.14 18.90
CA VAL A 415 19.54 17.89 18.53
C VAL A 415 20.50 18.05 17.34
N ALA A 416 20.65 19.26 16.81
CA ALA A 416 21.36 19.53 15.55
C ALA A 416 22.85 19.14 15.57
N ASN A 417 23.49 19.08 16.74
CA ASN A 417 24.91 18.79 16.89
C ASN A 417 25.24 17.33 17.22
N TRP A 418 24.26 16.43 17.13
CA TRP A 418 24.46 15.00 17.32
C TRP A 418 25.35 14.39 16.23
N ASP A 419 26.30 13.54 16.64
CA ASP A 419 27.05 12.66 15.74
C ASP A 419 26.27 11.36 15.53
N VAL A 420 25.51 11.30 14.44
CA VAL A 420 24.69 10.14 14.07
C VAL A 420 25.38 9.20 13.07
N SER A 421 26.69 9.37 12.84
CA SER A 421 27.42 8.65 11.80
C SER A 421 27.45 7.13 11.99
N ASN A 422 27.18 6.59 13.19
CA ASN A 422 27.08 5.16 13.44
C ASN A 422 25.65 4.60 13.44
N VAL A 423 24.63 5.45 13.26
CA VAL A 423 23.23 5.05 13.25
C VAL A 423 22.88 4.36 11.94
N VAL A 424 22.23 3.20 12.03
CA VAL A 424 21.82 2.39 10.87
C VAL A 424 20.31 2.48 10.60
N ASN A 425 19.49 2.68 11.65
CA ASN A 425 18.03 2.74 11.53
C ASN A 425 17.45 3.96 12.26
N MET A 426 16.75 4.81 11.51
CA MET A 426 16.03 6.01 11.95
C MET A 426 14.52 5.95 11.62
N GLY A 427 13.98 4.76 11.34
CA GLY A 427 12.58 4.57 11.00
C GLY A 427 11.67 5.17 12.08
N TYR A 428 10.69 5.98 11.65
CA TYR A 428 9.72 6.68 12.48
C TYR A 428 10.32 7.63 13.54
N MET A 429 11.61 7.98 13.49
CA MET A 429 12.30 8.69 14.57
C MET A 429 11.53 9.92 15.08
N PHE A 430 10.93 10.73 14.19
CA PHE A 430 10.11 11.90 14.51
C PHE A 430 8.65 11.78 14.04
N GLY A 431 8.19 10.58 13.69
CA GLY A 431 6.85 10.36 13.18
C GLY A 431 5.76 10.82 14.18
N GLY A 432 4.96 11.83 13.85
CA GLY A 432 3.95 12.41 14.74
C GLY A 432 4.49 13.41 15.77
N ALA A 433 5.78 13.75 15.76
CA ALA A 433 6.31 14.86 16.54
C ALA A 433 5.90 16.20 15.90
N GLU A 434 4.63 16.59 16.01
CA GLU A 434 3.99 17.65 15.21
C GLU A 434 4.74 18.99 15.20
N LEU A 435 5.40 19.37 16.31
CA LEU A 435 6.12 20.64 16.45
C LEU A 435 7.61 20.58 16.06
N PHE A 436 8.16 19.42 15.73
CA PHE A 436 9.59 19.26 15.45
C PHE A 436 10.00 20.02 14.19
N ASN A 437 11.03 20.87 14.30
CA ASN A 437 11.57 21.65 13.19
C ASN A 437 13.05 22.04 13.39
N GLN A 438 13.84 21.15 13.98
CA GLN A 438 15.27 21.40 14.25
C GLN A 438 16.15 21.20 13.01
N PRO A 439 17.24 21.99 12.84
CA PRO A 439 18.09 21.95 11.65
C PRO A 439 19.01 20.71 11.68
N VAL A 440 18.49 19.58 11.22
CA VAL A 440 19.19 18.29 11.16
C VAL A 440 19.92 18.04 9.83
N GLY A 441 20.00 19.04 8.95
CA GLY A 441 20.64 18.92 7.64
C GLY A 441 22.14 18.59 7.69
N ASP A 442 22.83 18.92 8.78
CA ASP A 442 24.28 18.66 8.95
C ASP A 442 24.60 17.26 9.51
N TRP A 443 23.58 16.41 9.72
CA TRP A 443 23.77 15.04 10.16
C TRP A 443 24.43 14.16 9.09
N ASP A 444 25.46 13.40 9.48
CA ASP A 444 26.05 12.35 8.63
C ASP A 444 25.16 11.10 8.67
N VAL A 445 24.25 11.01 7.71
CA VAL A 445 23.32 9.86 7.55
C VAL A 445 23.86 8.79 6.59
N SER A 446 25.13 8.85 6.20
CA SER A 446 25.69 7.96 5.17
C SER A 446 25.65 6.47 5.53
N ASN A 447 25.54 6.10 6.82
CA ASN A 447 25.39 4.71 7.26
C ASN A 447 23.92 4.27 7.49
N VAL A 448 22.95 5.18 7.32
CA VAL A 448 21.54 4.89 7.55
C VAL A 448 20.97 4.10 6.38
N THR A 449 20.29 2.99 6.68
CA THR A 449 19.63 2.14 5.67
C THR A 449 18.11 2.27 5.67
N ASP A 450 17.52 2.84 6.72
CA ASP A 450 16.07 2.91 6.91
C ASP A 450 15.67 4.26 7.52
N ILE A 451 14.92 5.05 6.73
CA ILE A 451 14.29 6.31 7.13
C ILE A 451 12.77 6.26 6.93
N ASN A 452 12.18 5.07 6.88
CA ASN A 452 10.74 4.88 6.74
C ASN A 452 9.99 5.76 7.74
N SER A 453 9.09 6.60 7.26
CA SER A 453 8.25 7.46 8.11
C SER A 453 9.02 8.38 9.09
N ILE A 454 10.30 8.69 8.83
CA ILE A 454 11.16 9.49 9.73
C ILE A 454 10.52 10.81 10.17
N PHE A 455 9.82 11.51 9.26
CA PHE A 455 9.09 12.76 9.49
C PHE A 455 7.59 12.65 9.17
N ALA A 456 7.01 11.44 9.22
CA ALA A 456 5.59 11.25 8.94
C ALA A 456 4.73 12.02 9.95
N ASN A 457 3.78 12.86 9.52
CA ASN A 457 2.94 13.74 10.35
C ASN A 457 3.73 14.73 11.23
N THR A 458 4.97 15.06 10.86
CA THR A 458 5.76 16.12 11.50
C THR A 458 5.35 17.47 10.90
N ASN A 459 4.17 17.96 11.30
CA ASN A 459 3.44 19.07 10.64
C ASN A 459 4.28 20.34 10.41
N ASN A 460 5.19 20.69 11.31
CA ASN A 460 5.99 21.92 11.23
C ASN A 460 7.36 21.75 10.56
N PHE A 461 7.76 20.53 10.21
CA PHE A 461 9.11 20.28 9.71
C PHE A 461 9.30 20.85 8.30
N ASN A 462 10.28 21.75 8.17
CA ASN A 462 10.65 22.36 6.88
C ASN A 462 12.11 22.83 6.88
N GLN A 463 13.03 21.99 7.36
CA GLN A 463 14.47 22.29 7.40
C GLN A 463 15.18 21.68 6.19
N PRO A 464 16.22 22.35 5.64
CA PRO A 464 16.96 21.85 4.49
C PRO A 464 17.66 20.53 4.81
N LEU A 465 17.59 19.58 3.87
CA LEU A 465 18.19 18.24 3.96
C LEU A 465 19.12 17.92 2.78
N ASN A 466 19.52 18.93 2.00
CA ASN A 466 20.32 18.78 0.78
C ASN A 466 21.72 18.16 1.02
N ASN A 467 22.22 18.19 2.27
CA ASN A 467 23.52 17.60 2.63
C ASN A 467 23.43 16.13 3.06
N TRP A 468 22.24 15.53 3.15
CA TRP A 468 22.08 14.13 3.52
C TRP A 468 22.55 13.20 2.40
N ASP A 469 23.51 12.33 2.70
CA ASP A 469 23.90 11.22 1.83
C ASP A 469 22.97 10.02 2.08
N VAL A 470 21.94 9.90 1.24
CA VAL A 470 20.94 8.82 1.32
C VAL A 470 21.27 7.62 0.41
N SER A 471 22.47 7.55 -0.17
CA SER A 471 22.84 6.49 -1.14
C SER A 471 22.79 5.06 -0.57
N ASN A 472 22.85 4.91 0.76
CA ASN A 472 22.72 3.62 1.45
C ASN A 472 21.30 3.32 1.98
N VAL A 473 20.34 4.25 1.79
CA VAL A 473 18.95 4.07 2.22
C VAL A 473 18.25 3.07 1.32
N ILE A 474 17.64 2.05 1.94
CA ILE A 474 16.94 0.95 1.28
C ILE A 474 15.42 1.14 1.34
N ASP A 475 14.91 1.72 2.44
CA ASP A 475 13.49 2.01 2.67
C ASP A 475 13.28 3.45 3.13
N MET A 476 12.45 4.19 2.38
CA MET A 476 12.00 5.55 2.70
C MET A 476 10.48 5.73 2.50
N ASN A 477 9.70 4.64 2.58
CA ASN A 477 8.25 4.75 2.48
C ASN A 477 7.73 5.73 3.53
N SER A 478 6.79 6.59 3.11
CA SER A 478 6.14 7.58 3.96
C SER A 478 7.08 8.55 4.69
N ALA A 479 8.35 8.70 4.29
CA ALA A 479 9.35 9.49 5.04
C ALA A 479 8.86 10.90 5.42
N PHE A 480 8.10 11.56 4.54
CA PHE A 480 7.49 12.87 4.77
C PHE A 480 5.96 12.84 4.71
N ASN A 481 5.33 11.66 4.80
CA ASN A 481 3.87 11.55 4.67
C ASN A 481 3.15 12.44 5.68
N GLY A 482 2.33 13.39 5.22
CA GLY A 482 1.62 14.32 6.09
C GLY A 482 2.49 15.37 6.79
N ALA A 483 3.75 15.58 6.38
CA ALA A 483 4.56 16.70 6.86
C ALA A 483 4.09 18.02 6.23
N LEU A 484 3.00 18.58 6.79
CA LEU A 484 2.21 19.67 6.18
C LEU A 484 2.98 20.95 5.82
N SER A 485 4.14 21.21 6.44
CA SER A 485 4.96 22.40 6.14
C SER A 485 6.14 22.09 5.22
N PHE A 486 6.40 20.82 4.90
CA PHE A 486 7.60 20.41 4.19
C PHE A 486 7.56 20.88 2.74
N ASN A 487 8.51 21.75 2.38
CA ASN A 487 8.71 22.29 1.03
C ASN A 487 10.22 22.49 0.76
N GLN A 488 11.01 21.42 0.85
CA GLN A 488 12.45 21.48 0.60
C GLN A 488 12.79 20.73 -0.69
N ASP A 489 13.80 21.22 -1.39
CA ASP A 489 14.36 20.58 -2.57
C ASP A 489 15.13 19.30 -2.17
N LEU A 490 14.80 18.19 -2.83
CA LEU A 490 15.39 16.87 -2.63
C LEU A 490 16.14 16.36 -3.89
N SER A 491 16.28 17.20 -4.92
CA SER A 491 16.86 16.81 -6.21
C SER A 491 18.36 16.46 -6.15
N ASP A 492 19.07 16.85 -5.08
CA ASP A 492 20.47 16.48 -4.86
C ASP A 492 20.65 15.03 -4.36
N TRP A 493 19.60 14.37 -3.87
CA TRP A 493 19.69 13.05 -3.24
C TRP A 493 20.06 11.94 -4.24
N ASP A 494 20.76 10.91 -3.75
CA ASP A 494 21.05 9.68 -4.49
C ASP A 494 20.09 8.56 -4.07
N PHE A 495 19.10 8.27 -4.92
CA PHE A 495 18.07 7.28 -4.64
C PHE A 495 18.41 5.89 -5.21
N SER A 496 19.59 5.71 -5.82
CA SER A 496 19.98 4.43 -6.46
C SER A 496 20.09 3.25 -5.49
N GLY A 497 20.25 3.51 -4.18
CA GLY A 497 20.26 2.50 -3.13
C GLY A 497 18.89 1.96 -2.71
N VAL A 498 17.81 2.66 -3.09
CA VAL A 498 16.44 2.35 -2.65
C VAL A 498 15.95 1.07 -3.30
N GLN A 499 15.50 0.11 -2.47
CA GLN A 499 14.97 -1.18 -2.95
C GLN A 499 13.46 -1.32 -2.69
N ALA A 500 12.94 -0.61 -1.69
CA ALA A 500 11.50 -0.52 -1.44
C ALA A 500 10.85 0.49 -2.40
N ASN A 501 9.53 0.43 -2.55
CA ASN A 501 8.79 1.46 -3.27
C ASN A 501 8.86 2.82 -2.56
N PHE A 502 8.46 3.89 -3.26
CA PHE A 502 8.30 5.25 -2.73
C PHE A 502 6.87 5.51 -2.23
N VAL A 503 6.21 4.50 -1.66
CA VAL A 503 4.79 4.61 -1.28
C VAL A 503 4.64 5.72 -0.25
N TYR A 504 3.80 6.71 -0.59
CA TYR A 504 3.52 7.89 0.23
C TYR A 504 4.74 8.74 0.63
N PHE A 505 5.89 8.59 -0.05
CA PHE A 505 7.16 9.23 0.32
C PHE A 505 7.02 10.71 0.67
N VAL A 506 6.33 11.48 -0.19
CA VAL A 506 6.07 12.92 -0.04
C VAL A 506 4.57 13.28 -0.02
N SER A 507 3.70 12.29 0.15
CA SER A 507 2.25 12.48 0.11
C SER A 507 1.75 13.40 1.22
N GLY A 508 0.89 14.36 0.90
CA GLY A 508 0.34 15.30 1.89
C GLY A 508 1.37 16.26 2.49
N THR A 509 2.45 16.53 1.77
CA THR A 509 3.39 17.63 2.08
C THR A 509 2.93 18.93 1.44
N ASN A 510 3.66 20.02 1.65
CA ASN A 510 3.45 21.30 0.95
C ASN A 510 4.58 21.56 -0.06
N LEU A 511 5.09 20.49 -0.69
CA LEU A 511 6.04 20.62 -1.79
C LEU A 511 5.39 21.47 -2.89
N SER A 512 6.04 22.58 -3.23
CA SER A 512 5.68 23.37 -4.41
C SER A 512 5.89 22.53 -5.67
N THR A 513 5.14 22.86 -6.73
CA THR A 513 5.31 22.28 -8.08
C THR A 513 6.77 22.19 -8.50
N VAL A 514 7.54 23.26 -8.32
CA VAL A 514 8.98 23.31 -8.62
C VAL A 514 9.80 22.22 -7.93
N ASN A 515 9.58 22.01 -6.62
CA ASN A 515 10.33 21.02 -5.85
C ASN A 515 9.85 19.59 -6.16
N TYR A 516 8.56 19.41 -6.46
CA TYR A 516 8.02 18.10 -6.87
C TYR A 516 8.52 17.70 -8.25
N ASP A 517 8.52 18.62 -9.22
CA ASP A 517 9.07 18.38 -10.56
C ASP A 517 10.58 18.12 -10.51
N ALA A 518 11.34 18.86 -9.70
CA ALA A 518 12.76 18.58 -9.49
C ALA A 518 13.01 17.18 -8.89
N LEU A 519 12.12 16.71 -8.02
CA LEU A 519 12.18 15.35 -7.48
C LEU A 519 11.88 14.29 -8.56
N LEU A 520 10.83 14.49 -9.37
CA LEU A 520 10.51 13.57 -10.47
C LEU A 520 11.64 13.53 -11.51
N LEU A 521 12.20 14.69 -11.86
CA LEU A 521 13.35 14.78 -12.76
C LEU A 521 14.54 14.01 -12.19
N ARG A 522 14.80 14.13 -10.89
CA ARG A 522 15.88 13.39 -10.25
C ARG A 522 15.70 11.88 -10.35
N PHE A 523 14.49 11.38 -10.19
CA PHE A 523 14.19 9.96 -10.39
C PHE A 523 14.46 9.51 -11.84
N ALA A 524 14.08 10.34 -12.82
CA ALA A 524 14.29 10.07 -14.24
C ALA A 524 15.78 10.05 -14.60
N GLU A 525 16.56 11.02 -14.11
CA GLU A 525 18.01 11.11 -14.34
C GLU A 525 18.80 9.92 -13.79
N GLN A 526 18.31 9.31 -12.71
CA GLN A 526 18.92 8.14 -12.10
C GLN A 526 18.44 6.81 -12.70
N GLU A 527 17.57 6.85 -13.72
CA GLU A 527 17.01 5.68 -14.40
C GLU A 527 16.43 4.65 -13.40
N ILE A 528 15.75 5.13 -12.36
CA ILE A 528 15.15 4.27 -11.35
C ILE A 528 13.93 3.61 -11.99
N GLU A 529 13.79 2.29 -11.92
CA GLU A 529 12.72 1.56 -12.60
C GLU A 529 11.69 0.95 -11.62
N ASN A 530 10.48 0.70 -12.13
CA ASN A 530 9.45 -0.16 -11.53
C ASN A 530 9.00 0.25 -10.11
N GLN A 531 8.83 1.54 -9.87
CA GLN A 531 8.46 2.07 -8.55
C GLN A 531 6.97 2.42 -8.45
N LEU A 532 6.44 2.36 -7.22
CA LEU A 532 5.12 2.91 -6.87
C LEU A 532 5.28 4.20 -6.07
N LEU A 533 4.68 5.29 -6.56
CA LEU A 533 4.61 6.59 -5.91
C LEU A 533 3.13 7.03 -5.80
N ILE A 534 2.68 7.30 -4.58
CA ILE A 534 1.33 7.82 -4.32
C ILE A 534 1.49 9.18 -3.65
N SER A 535 1.02 10.24 -4.30
CA SER A 535 1.38 11.64 -4.00
C SER A 535 0.16 12.54 -3.80
N TYR A 536 -0.68 12.25 -2.79
CA TYR A 536 -1.86 13.09 -2.52
C TYR A 536 -1.49 14.56 -2.30
N TYR A 537 -2.31 15.46 -2.88
CA TYR A 537 -2.23 16.92 -2.72
C TYR A 537 -0.96 17.56 -3.25
N LEU A 538 -0.29 16.92 -4.21
CA LEU A 538 0.83 17.49 -4.95
C LEU A 538 0.44 17.74 -6.40
N SER A 539 1.02 18.78 -6.98
CA SER A 539 0.83 19.11 -8.38
C SER A 539 2.16 19.15 -9.11
N TYR A 540 2.16 18.77 -10.39
CA TYR A 540 3.32 18.79 -11.28
C TYR A 540 3.07 19.70 -12.49
N CYS A 541 4.11 20.26 -13.09
CA CYS A 541 4.04 20.95 -14.38
C CYS A 541 4.69 20.15 -15.51
N ASP A 542 5.82 19.48 -15.22
CA ASP A 542 6.54 18.68 -16.21
C ASP A 542 5.88 17.31 -16.45
N SER A 543 4.84 17.31 -17.29
CA SER A 543 4.18 16.08 -17.74
C SER A 543 5.13 15.16 -18.52
N VAL A 544 6.14 15.72 -19.19
CA VAL A 544 7.08 14.96 -20.02
C VAL A 544 7.95 14.05 -19.17
N VAL A 545 8.57 14.60 -18.11
CA VAL A 545 9.36 13.82 -17.15
C VAL A 545 8.49 12.80 -16.41
N ARG A 546 7.30 13.21 -15.95
CA ARG A 546 6.38 12.31 -15.24
C ARG A 546 5.95 11.13 -16.11
N ASN A 547 5.67 11.38 -17.39
CA ASN A 547 5.27 10.34 -18.34
C ASN A 547 6.43 9.42 -18.69
N TYR A 548 7.65 9.94 -18.87
CA TYR A 548 8.84 9.12 -19.05
C TYR A 548 9.05 8.12 -17.90
N LEU A 549 8.85 8.56 -16.65
CA LEU A 549 8.88 7.64 -15.50
C LEU A 549 7.86 6.51 -15.65
N ILE A 550 6.63 6.81 -16.08
CA ILE A 550 5.53 5.84 -16.19
C ILE A 550 5.72 4.89 -17.39
N ASN A 551 5.96 5.46 -18.56
CA ASN A 551 5.92 4.77 -19.85
C ASN A 551 7.25 4.03 -20.12
N ASP A 552 8.38 4.67 -19.84
CA ASP A 552 9.71 4.11 -20.16
C ASP A 552 10.33 3.38 -18.97
N LEU A 553 10.15 3.90 -17.75
CA LEU A 553 10.74 3.33 -16.53
C LEU A 553 9.76 2.47 -15.71
N GLY A 554 8.52 2.31 -16.15
CA GLY A 554 7.53 1.41 -15.55
C GLY A 554 7.01 1.86 -14.18
N TRP A 555 7.04 3.15 -13.88
CA TRP A 555 6.49 3.69 -12.63
C TRP A 555 4.97 3.64 -12.61
N ASN A 556 4.42 3.48 -11.40
CA ASN A 556 3.03 3.75 -11.11
C ASN A 556 2.95 5.00 -10.23
N ILE A 557 2.64 6.14 -10.84
CA ILE A 557 2.45 7.43 -10.15
C ILE A 557 0.97 7.75 -10.11
N SER A 558 0.44 8.03 -8.92
CA SER A 558 -0.99 8.29 -8.73
C SER A 558 -1.25 9.37 -7.68
N GLU A 559 -2.44 9.98 -7.76
CA GLU A 559 -2.98 10.96 -6.81
C GLU A 559 -2.31 12.34 -6.81
N ASP A 560 -1.33 12.56 -7.68
CA ASP A 560 -0.88 13.89 -8.10
C ASP A 560 -1.70 14.41 -9.29
N GLU A 561 -1.70 15.72 -9.48
CA GLU A 561 -2.43 16.39 -10.57
C GLU A 561 -1.57 17.38 -11.35
N GLN A 562 -1.87 17.60 -12.62
CA GLN A 562 -1.17 18.63 -13.40
C GLN A 562 -1.63 20.01 -12.91
N SER A 563 -0.68 20.92 -12.67
CA SER A 563 -0.99 22.29 -12.25
C SER A 563 -1.53 23.14 -13.40
N ASP A 564 -2.45 24.06 -13.08
CA ASP A 564 -2.98 25.03 -14.04
C ASP A 564 -2.10 26.29 -14.19
N ASP A 565 -1.08 26.45 -13.34
CA ASP A 565 -0.20 27.64 -13.28
C ASP A 565 1.26 27.26 -13.57
N CYS A 566 1.52 26.79 -14.79
CA CYS A 566 2.85 26.34 -15.22
C CYS A 566 3.65 27.39 -16.01
N GLU A 567 3.01 28.49 -16.45
CA GLU A 567 3.63 29.50 -17.31
C GLU A 567 4.85 30.19 -16.68
N THR A 568 4.84 30.36 -15.35
CA THR A 568 5.93 31.08 -14.66
C THR A 568 7.19 30.24 -14.44
N GLU A 569 7.08 28.92 -14.62
CA GLU A 569 8.15 27.94 -14.38
C GLU A 569 8.64 27.30 -15.70
N ALA A 570 8.00 27.61 -16.82
CA ALA A 570 8.45 27.18 -18.15
C ALA A 570 9.68 27.97 -18.62
N ASN A 571 10.41 27.38 -19.56
CA ASN A 571 11.35 28.05 -20.44
C ASN A 571 10.77 28.06 -21.86
N PRO A 572 10.03 29.12 -22.25
CA PRO A 572 9.38 29.16 -23.56
C PRO A 572 10.40 29.34 -24.68
N ILE A 573 10.29 28.51 -25.71
CA ILE A 573 10.96 28.67 -27.01
C ILE A 573 9.90 29.12 -28.01
N ASN A 574 10.00 30.34 -28.51
CA ASN A 574 9.00 30.91 -29.43
C ASN A 574 9.63 31.59 -30.65
N GLY A 575 8.81 31.96 -31.63
CA GLY A 575 9.23 32.78 -32.76
C GLY A 575 8.39 32.55 -34.00
N TYR A 576 8.92 32.91 -35.17
CA TYR A 576 8.18 32.92 -36.42
C TYR A 576 8.81 32.05 -37.52
N VAL A 577 7.95 31.43 -38.34
CA VAL A 577 8.31 30.65 -39.51
C VAL A 577 7.54 31.13 -40.74
N PHE A 578 8.27 31.68 -41.71
CA PHE A 578 7.71 32.19 -42.98
C PHE A 578 8.31 31.47 -44.19
N PHE A 579 7.59 31.52 -45.31
CA PHE A 579 8.01 31.02 -46.61
C PHE A 579 8.45 32.15 -47.56
N ASP A 580 9.72 32.14 -47.93
CA ASP A 580 10.34 33.13 -48.82
C ASP A 580 10.09 32.79 -50.30
N GLU A 581 8.91 33.17 -50.80
CA GLU A 581 8.50 32.91 -52.19
C GLU A 581 9.37 33.68 -53.21
N ASP A 582 9.76 34.92 -52.90
CA ASP A 582 10.45 35.80 -53.85
C ASP A 582 11.99 35.77 -53.73
N ASN A 583 12.52 34.92 -52.84
CA ASN A 583 13.94 34.74 -52.53
C ASN A 583 14.62 36.04 -52.05
N ASN A 584 13.91 36.86 -51.26
CA ASN A 584 14.44 38.09 -50.67
C ASN A 584 14.87 37.93 -49.19
N GLY A 585 14.63 36.76 -48.61
CA GLY A 585 14.77 36.43 -47.19
C GLY A 585 13.46 36.61 -46.42
N CYS A 586 13.19 35.78 -45.43
CA CYS A 586 11.92 35.84 -44.70
C CYS A 586 11.71 37.16 -43.93
N THR A 587 10.55 37.76 -44.15
CA THR A 587 10.02 38.98 -43.54
C THR A 587 8.59 38.74 -43.06
N ASN A 588 8.09 39.59 -42.15
CA ASN A 588 6.71 39.51 -41.65
C ASN A 588 5.63 39.84 -42.71
N SER A 589 6.01 40.02 -43.98
CA SER A 589 5.09 40.19 -45.11
C SER A 589 5.02 38.97 -46.01
N ASP A 590 5.86 37.96 -45.74
CA ASP A 590 5.89 36.71 -46.48
C ASP A 590 4.83 35.73 -45.95
N VAL A 591 4.62 34.65 -46.70
CA VAL A 591 3.53 33.70 -46.41
C VAL A 591 3.85 32.93 -45.12
N PRO A 592 2.96 32.94 -44.10
CA PRO A 592 3.12 32.11 -42.90
C PRO A 592 3.17 30.62 -43.24
N ALA A 593 4.08 29.87 -42.61
CA ALA A 593 4.15 28.41 -42.75
C ALA A 593 3.13 27.71 -41.83
N ALA A 594 1.86 28.11 -41.94
CA ALA A 594 0.79 27.63 -41.05
C ALA A 594 0.62 26.10 -41.11
N ASN A 595 0.26 25.51 -39.97
CA ASN A 595 0.04 24.06 -39.77
C ASN A 595 1.28 23.17 -39.99
N VAL A 596 2.47 23.75 -40.16
CA VAL A 596 3.74 23.01 -40.16
C VAL A 596 4.15 22.73 -38.71
N LEU A 597 4.66 21.52 -38.45
CA LEU A 597 5.14 21.14 -37.12
C LEU A 597 6.55 21.68 -36.86
N ILE A 598 6.83 22.03 -35.60
CA ILE A 598 8.16 22.38 -35.12
C ILE A 598 8.45 21.60 -33.84
N LYS A 599 9.70 21.14 -33.69
CA LYS A 599 10.14 20.25 -32.63
C LYS A 599 11.35 20.83 -31.90
N ALA A 600 11.37 20.70 -30.58
CA ALA A 600 12.55 20.88 -29.72
C ALA A 600 12.87 19.57 -28.98
N THR A 601 14.14 19.17 -28.95
CA THR A 601 14.60 17.96 -28.25
C THR A 601 15.89 18.21 -27.48
N ASN A 602 16.01 17.68 -26.26
CA ASN A 602 17.27 17.70 -25.51
C ASN A 602 18.00 16.34 -25.51
N GLY A 603 17.54 15.40 -26.36
CA GLY A 603 18.03 14.03 -26.45
C GLY A 603 17.26 13.04 -25.58
N ASN A 604 16.68 13.49 -24.45
CA ASN A 604 15.87 12.66 -23.56
C ASN A 604 14.37 12.96 -23.71
N PHE A 605 14.02 14.23 -23.91
CA PHE A 605 12.64 14.74 -23.95
C PHE A 605 12.37 15.46 -25.28
N ASN A 606 11.18 15.28 -25.84
CA ASN A 606 10.72 15.90 -27.08
C ASN A 606 9.48 16.76 -26.84
N TYR A 607 9.51 17.98 -27.37
CA TYR A 607 8.45 18.98 -27.30
C TYR A 607 8.10 19.38 -28.74
N ILE A 608 6.83 19.29 -29.14
CA ILE A 608 6.40 19.57 -30.52
C ILE A 608 5.13 20.43 -30.50
N THR A 609 5.05 21.42 -31.38
CA THR A 609 3.85 22.24 -31.59
C THR A 609 3.63 22.52 -33.09
N THR A 610 2.54 23.20 -33.42
CA THR A 610 2.22 23.69 -34.77
C THR A 610 2.50 25.18 -34.89
N ILE A 611 2.94 25.59 -36.06
CA ILE A 611 3.00 26.99 -36.46
C ILE A 611 1.57 27.49 -36.75
N ASP A 612 1.17 28.60 -36.15
CA ASP A 612 -0.17 29.18 -36.30
C ASP A 612 -0.35 29.90 -37.65
N THR A 613 -1.54 30.47 -37.86
CA THR A 613 -1.92 31.17 -39.11
C THR A 613 -1.19 32.49 -39.33
N ASP A 614 -0.61 33.08 -38.28
CA ASP A 614 0.25 34.27 -38.34
C ASP A 614 1.74 33.90 -38.49
N GLY A 615 2.06 32.61 -38.44
CA GLY A 615 3.41 32.06 -38.58
C GLY A 615 4.15 31.95 -37.24
N TYR A 616 3.48 32.16 -36.12
CA TYR A 616 4.05 32.10 -34.78
C TYR A 616 4.01 30.68 -34.22
N TYR A 617 4.99 30.33 -33.39
CA TYR A 617 5.00 29.09 -32.61
C TYR A 617 5.52 29.35 -31.20
N GLU A 618 5.14 28.48 -30.26
CA GLU A 618 5.60 28.53 -28.87
C GLU A 618 5.61 27.13 -28.25
N MET A 619 6.71 26.77 -27.60
CA MET A 619 6.90 25.51 -26.89
C MET A 619 7.45 25.76 -25.48
N ASP A 620 6.77 25.25 -24.47
CA ASP A 620 7.20 25.34 -23.07
C ASP A 620 8.07 24.13 -22.69
N THR A 621 9.30 24.41 -22.23
CA THR A 621 10.22 23.38 -21.74
C THR A 621 10.50 23.58 -20.25
N PHE A 622 10.57 22.51 -19.45
CA PHE A 622 10.69 22.63 -17.98
C PHE A 622 12.06 22.18 -17.43
N VAL A 623 12.89 21.58 -18.30
CA VAL A 623 14.19 21.02 -17.92
C VAL A 623 15.32 21.91 -18.40
N ALA A 624 16.26 22.24 -17.51
CA ALA A 624 17.50 22.91 -17.90
C ALA A 624 18.33 21.99 -18.80
N GLY A 625 18.86 22.51 -19.90
CA GLY A 625 19.54 21.68 -20.88
C GLY A 625 19.77 22.38 -22.20
N THR A 626 20.38 21.68 -23.14
CA THR A 626 20.52 22.14 -24.52
C THR A 626 19.47 21.47 -25.38
N TYR A 627 18.64 22.28 -26.03
CA TYR A 627 17.60 21.85 -26.95
C TYR A 627 18.09 22.07 -28.38
N GLU A 628 17.92 21.06 -29.24
CA GLU A 628 18.00 21.16 -30.69
C GLU A 628 16.59 21.34 -31.25
N ILE A 629 16.41 22.35 -32.11
CA ILE A 629 15.11 22.77 -32.66
C ILE A 629 15.13 22.61 -34.17
N GLU A 630 14.09 21.97 -34.72
CA GLU A 630 13.92 21.70 -36.15
C GLU A 630 12.46 21.93 -36.60
N VAL A 631 12.26 22.46 -37.81
CA VAL A 631 10.95 22.57 -38.46
C VAL A 631 10.72 21.31 -39.31
N ILE A 632 9.62 20.59 -39.06
CA ILE A 632 9.27 19.35 -39.75
C ILE A 632 8.52 19.70 -41.04
N ALA A 633 9.26 19.97 -42.12
CA ALA A 633 8.73 20.34 -43.43
C ALA A 633 8.84 19.19 -44.46
N ASN A 634 8.02 19.23 -45.52
CA ASN A 634 8.10 18.29 -46.65
C ASN A 634 9.43 18.38 -47.43
N ASN A 635 9.77 17.30 -48.15
CA ASN A 635 11.07 17.12 -48.83
C ASN A 635 11.39 18.13 -49.95
N TYR A 636 10.41 18.90 -50.43
CA TYR A 636 10.61 19.96 -51.43
C TYR A 636 10.88 21.35 -50.81
N PHE A 637 11.03 21.43 -49.49
CA PHE A 637 11.46 22.62 -48.76
C PHE A 637 12.93 22.55 -48.33
N THR A 638 13.55 23.71 -48.15
CA THR A 638 14.78 23.87 -47.36
C THR A 638 14.50 24.87 -46.24
N VAL A 639 14.78 24.47 -45.00
CA VAL A 639 14.65 25.32 -43.81
C VAL A 639 16.02 25.95 -43.49
N SER A 640 16.03 27.24 -43.17
CA SER A 640 17.21 27.99 -42.75
C SER A 640 16.95 28.74 -41.43
N PRO A 641 17.72 28.48 -40.36
CA PRO A 641 18.72 27.42 -40.27
C PRO A 641 18.08 26.02 -40.35
N GLU A 642 18.84 25.01 -40.75
CA GLU A 642 18.35 23.61 -40.82
C GLU A 642 17.97 23.11 -39.43
N THR A 643 18.84 23.35 -38.44
CA THR A 643 18.54 23.21 -37.01
C THR A 643 19.10 24.41 -36.23
N ALA A 644 18.50 24.71 -35.09
CA ALA A 644 18.96 25.71 -34.13
C ALA A 644 19.17 25.07 -32.75
N THR A 645 19.96 25.71 -31.87
CA THR A 645 20.16 25.21 -30.51
C THR A 645 19.95 26.31 -29.48
N VAL A 646 19.24 26.00 -28.40
CA VAL A 646 19.04 26.86 -27.22
C VAL A 646 19.59 26.15 -25.99
N THR A 647 20.14 26.89 -25.03
CA THR A 647 20.62 26.33 -23.76
C THR A 647 20.02 27.10 -22.59
N PHE A 648 19.27 26.39 -21.73
CA PHE A 648 18.75 26.92 -20.47
C PHE A 648 19.60 26.44 -19.29
N THR A 649 19.85 27.32 -18.32
CA THR A 649 20.59 27.00 -17.09
C THR A 649 19.69 26.85 -15.85
N GLY A 650 18.40 27.12 -15.99
CA GLY A 650 17.37 27.07 -14.95
C GLY A 650 15.98 27.10 -15.59
N THR A 651 14.97 27.53 -14.84
CA THR A 651 13.58 27.75 -15.31
C THR A 651 13.27 29.25 -15.41
N GLY A 652 12.22 29.61 -16.17
CA GLY A 652 11.72 30.99 -16.29
C GLY A 652 12.42 31.88 -17.32
N ASP A 653 13.30 31.33 -18.17
CA ASP A 653 13.97 32.05 -19.26
C ASP A 653 13.23 31.85 -20.60
N THR A 654 13.12 32.90 -21.42
CA THR A 654 12.48 32.84 -22.75
C THR A 654 13.49 33.04 -23.86
N GLU A 655 13.39 32.23 -24.92
CA GLU A 655 14.27 32.31 -26.09
C GLU A 655 13.46 32.41 -27.39
N GLU A 656 13.76 33.45 -28.19
CA GLU A 656 13.11 33.73 -29.46
C GLU A 656 13.98 33.24 -30.64
N LEU A 657 13.43 32.35 -31.48
CA LEU A 657 14.09 31.78 -32.65
C LEU A 657 13.19 31.83 -33.89
N ASN A 658 13.73 32.32 -35.00
CA ASN A 658 12.99 32.41 -36.26
C ASN A 658 13.57 31.45 -37.29
N PHE A 659 12.71 30.82 -38.08
CA PHE A 659 13.08 29.95 -39.20
C PHE A 659 12.54 30.49 -40.53
N CYS A 660 13.25 30.18 -41.61
CA CYS A 660 12.87 30.59 -42.96
C CYS A 660 12.79 29.38 -43.88
N ILE A 661 11.63 29.20 -44.54
CA ILE A 661 11.40 28.13 -45.50
C ILE A 661 11.64 28.67 -46.92
N THR A 662 12.38 27.92 -47.71
CA THR A 662 12.64 28.20 -49.14
C THR A 662 12.31 26.99 -49.99
N ALA A 663 11.99 27.23 -51.27
CA ALA A 663 11.60 26.21 -52.23
C ALA A 663 12.81 25.50 -52.89
N ASN A 664 12.81 24.17 -52.94
CA ASN A 664 13.78 23.39 -53.73
C ASN A 664 13.37 23.29 -55.20
N GLU A 665 12.05 23.18 -55.45
CA GLU A 665 11.44 23.07 -56.77
C GLU A 665 9.98 23.56 -56.74
N LEU A 666 9.49 24.11 -57.86
CA LEU A 666 8.12 24.61 -57.99
C LEU A 666 7.13 23.45 -58.18
N VAL A 667 6.29 23.22 -57.17
CA VAL A 667 5.33 22.11 -57.08
C VAL A 667 3.92 22.65 -56.83
N GLU A 668 2.93 22.15 -57.56
CA GLU A 668 1.49 22.28 -57.27
C GLU A 668 1.08 21.00 -56.51
N ASP A 669 0.31 21.10 -55.41
CA ASP A 669 -0.12 19.92 -54.62
C ASP A 669 -1.38 20.32 -53.82
N LEU A 670 -2.54 19.82 -54.25
CA LEU A 670 -3.85 20.14 -53.69
C LEU A 670 -4.48 18.91 -53.02
N ASN A 671 -4.80 19.02 -51.75
CA ASN A 671 -5.47 17.97 -50.99
C ASN A 671 -6.94 18.35 -50.73
N ILE A 672 -7.84 17.36 -50.70
CA ILE A 672 -9.21 17.55 -50.22
C ILE A 672 -9.64 16.44 -49.25
N THR A 673 -10.29 16.83 -48.15
CA THR A 673 -10.86 15.92 -47.15
C THR A 673 -12.35 16.24 -46.92
N ILE A 674 -13.19 15.21 -46.70
CA ILE A 674 -14.58 15.37 -46.22
C ILE A 674 -14.64 15.04 -44.73
N LEU A 675 -15.06 16.00 -43.90
CA LEU A 675 -15.25 15.83 -42.46
C LEU A 675 -16.74 15.80 -42.09
N PRO A 676 -17.26 14.74 -41.44
CA PRO A 676 -18.64 14.66 -40.96
C PRO A 676 -18.80 15.37 -39.59
N VAL A 677 -18.97 16.70 -39.61
CA VAL A 677 -19.08 17.53 -38.41
C VAL A 677 -20.26 17.12 -37.53
N THR A 678 -21.37 16.66 -38.13
CA THR A 678 -22.47 16.01 -37.39
C THR A 678 -22.88 14.69 -38.03
N ASP A 679 -23.52 13.82 -37.24
CA ASP A 679 -24.01 12.55 -37.76
C ASP A 679 -25.28 12.70 -38.58
N ALA A 680 -25.34 11.99 -39.71
CA ALA A 680 -26.55 11.87 -40.50
C ALA A 680 -27.60 11.03 -39.75
N ARG A 681 -28.74 11.66 -39.44
CA ARG A 681 -29.90 11.02 -38.79
C ARG A 681 -31.16 11.20 -39.64
N PRO A 682 -32.04 10.18 -39.75
CA PRO A 682 -33.24 10.31 -40.58
C PRO A 682 -34.12 11.47 -40.14
N GLY A 683 -34.35 12.44 -41.02
CA GLY A 683 -35.18 13.63 -40.75
C GLY A 683 -34.47 14.83 -40.12
N PHE A 684 -33.15 14.75 -39.86
CA PHE A 684 -32.35 15.86 -39.33
C PHE A 684 -31.36 16.39 -40.37
N GLU A 685 -30.89 17.61 -40.15
CA GLU A 685 -29.76 18.17 -40.90
C GLU A 685 -28.46 17.48 -40.48
N ALA A 686 -27.61 17.23 -41.46
CA ALA A 686 -26.25 16.72 -41.31
C ALA A 686 -25.29 17.74 -41.90
N GLU A 687 -24.20 17.98 -41.19
CA GLU A 687 -23.20 18.99 -41.52
C GLU A 687 -21.91 18.31 -41.93
N TYR A 688 -21.37 18.74 -43.07
CA TYR A 688 -20.10 18.28 -43.62
C TYR A 688 -19.21 19.49 -43.85
N GLN A 689 -17.91 19.32 -43.65
CA GLN A 689 -16.92 20.32 -44.01
C GLN A 689 -15.98 19.71 -45.06
N LEU A 690 -15.83 20.39 -46.19
CA LEU A 690 -14.74 20.10 -47.12
C LEU A 690 -13.54 20.92 -46.69
N VAL A 691 -12.42 20.27 -46.46
CA VAL A 691 -11.15 20.93 -46.17
C VAL A 691 -10.30 20.82 -47.42
N ILE A 692 -9.86 21.97 -47.94
CA ILE A 692 -9.01 22.05 -49.12
C ILE A 692 -7.70 22.68 -48.67
N GLU A 693 -6.57 22.03 -48.99
CA GLU A 693 -5.24 22.47 -48.58
C GLU A 693 -4.33 22.64 -49.80
N ASN A 694 -3.51 23.70 -49.81
CA ASN A 694 -2.40 23.83 -50.74
C ASN A 694 -1.11 23.37 -50.05
N LEU A 695 -0.79 22.09 -50.23
CA LEU A 695 0.46 21.50 -49.76
C LEU A 695 1.63 21.87 -50.69
N GLY A 696 1.32 22.41 -51.87
CA GLY A 696 2.28 22.89 -52.84
C GLY A 696 2.90 24.22 -52.43
N ILE A 697 3.82 24.69 -53.25
CA ILE A 697 4.62 25.90 -52.96
C ILE A 697 4.32 27.05 -53.91
N GLN A 698 3.29 26.88 -54.74
CA GLN A 698 2.85 27.87 -55.71
C GLN A 698 1.47 28.39 -55.32
N SER A 699 1.27 29.70 -55.46
CA SER A 699 -0.08 30.25 -55.43
C SER A 699 -0.89 29.76 -56.65
N ILE A 700 -2.07 29.21 -56.41
CA ILE A 700 -2.98 28.72 -57.45
C ILE A 700 -4.10 29.75 -57.67
N PRO A 701 -4.16 30.43 -58.84
CA PRO A 701 -5.11 31.53 -59.05
C PRO A 701 -6.59 31.13 -58.97
N ILE A 702 -6.92 29.90 -59.39
CA ILE A 702 -8.29 29.38 -59.38
C ILE A 702 -8.25 27.88 -59.06
N VAL A 703 -8.86 27.50 -57.95
CA VAL A 703 -9.12 26.12 -57.55
C VAL A 703 -10.62 25.84 -57.72
N THR A 704 -10.96 24.72 -58.37
CA THR A 704 -12.37 24.29 -58.52
C THR A 704 -12.60 23.03 -57.71
N VAL A 705 -13.58 23.08 -56.82
CA VAL A 705 -14.01 21.97 -55.96
C VAL A 705 -15.35 21.47 -56.44
N SER A 706 -15.54 20.16 -56.55
CA SER A 706 -16.85 19.56 -56.77
C SER A 706 -17.18 18.56 -55.67
N PHE A 707 -18.45 18.55 -55.24
CA PHE A 707 -18.97 17.68 -54.20
C PHE A 707 -20.23 16.98 -54.71
N GLU A 708 -20.11 15.67 -54.91
CA GLU A 708 -21.18 14.78 -55.33
C GLU A 708 -21.80 14.10 -54.11
N TYR A 709 -23.13 14.09 -54.02
CA TYR A 709 -23.90 13.45 -52.95
C TYR A 709 -25.03 12.57 -53.51
N ASN A 710 -25.65 11.75 -52.67
CA ASN A 710 -26.79 10.94 -53.07
C ASN A 710 -28.13 11.72 -52.96
N ASP A 711 -28.60 12.27 -54.07
CA ASP A 711 -29.84 13.07 -54.13
C ASP A 711 -31.15 12.25 -53.97
N ALA A 712 -31.05 10.92 -53.90
CA ALA A 712 -32.15 10.05 -53.53
C ALA A 712 -32.30 9.88 -52.00
N MET A 713 -31.27 10.24 -51.22
CA MET A 713 -31.23 10.04 -49.76
C MET A 713 -31.09 11.36 -48.98
N GLN A 714 -30.52 12.39 -49.60
CA GLN A 714 -30.36 13.72 -49.00
C GLN A 714 -30.74 14.84 -49.97
N SER A 715 -31.02 16.02 -49.43
CA SER A 715 -31.16 17.25 -50.20
C SER A 715 -30.29 18.37 -49.64
N PHE A 716 -29.61 19.10 -50.53
CA PHE A 716 -28.82 20.28 -50.19
C PHE A 716 -29.68 21.38 -49.54
N VAL A 717 -29.20 21.92 -48.40
CA VAL A 717 -29.83 23.03 -47.68
C VAL A 717 -29.06 24.32 -47.93
N SER A 718 -27.78 24.35 -47.55
CA SER A 718 -26.91 25.52 -47.71
C SER A 718 -25.44 25.14 -47.73
N ALA A 719 -24.58 26.04 -48.22
CA ALA A 719 -23.15 25.93 -48.09
C ALA A 719 -22.51 27.31 -47.87
N VAL A 720 -21.40 27.33 -47.13
CA VAL A 720 -20.59 28.52 -46.87
C VAL A 720 -19.13 28.20 -47.22
N PRO A 721 -18.52 28.86 -48.23
CA PRO A 721 -19.12 29.82 -49.15
C PRO A 721 -20.21 29.21 -50.05
N ALA A 722 -21.09 30.05 -50.60
CA ALA A 722 -22.17 29.59 -51.47
C ALA A 722 -21.63 28.93 -52.76
N ALA A 723 -22.25 27.81 -53.16
CA ALA A 723 -21.88 27.08 -54.37
C ALA A 723 -21.96 27.96 -55.63
N SER A 724 -20.91 27.92 -56.45
CA SER A 724 -20.86 28.56 -57.78
C SER A 724 -21.84 27.94 -58.77
N SER A 725 -22.12 26.64 -58.63
CA SER A 725 -23.24 25.96 -59.28
C SER A 725 -23.79 24.81 -58.44
N ASN A 726 -25.10 24.57 -58.55
CA ASN A 726 -25.80 23.41 -58.01
C ASN A 726 -26.63 22.80 -59.15
N SER A 727 -26.23 21.60 -59.61
CA SER A 727 -26.86 20.93 -60.74
C SER A 727 -27.05 19.44 -60.46
N GLY A 728 -28.28 19.03 -60.16
CA GLY A 728 -28.58 17.63 -59.85
C GLY A 728 -28.00 17.25 -58.50
N ASN A 729 -27.08 16.30 -58.49
CA ASN A 729 -26.45 15.74 -57.32
C ASN A 729 -25.01 16.25 -57.08
N VAL A 730 -24.59 17.30 -57.80
CA VAL A 730 -23.24 17.88 -57.72
C VAL A 730 -23.30 19.38 -57.37
N LEU A 731 -22.54 19.76 -56.34
CA LEU A 731 -22.22 21.14 -55.97
C LEU A 731 -20.83 21.49 -56.50
N THR A 732 -20.63 22.71 -56.98
CA THR A 732 -19.32 23.19 -57.46
C THR A 732 -18.98 24.52 -56.80
N PHE A 733 -17.72 24.68 -56.38
CA PHE A 733 -17.19 25.87 -55.74
C PHE A 733 -15.92 26.34 -56.47
N THR A 734 -15.63 27.63 -56.36
CA THR A 734 -14.43 28.24 -56.97
C THR A 734 -13.73 29.07 -55.91
N LEU A 735 -12.48 28.74 -55.63
CA LEU A 735 -11.62 29.46 -54.70
C LEU A 735 -10.56 30.20 -55.53
N ALA A 736 -10.34 31.48 -55.23
CA ALA A 736 -9.37 32.31 -55.95
C ALA A 736 -8.11 32.56 -55.11
N ASP A 737 -6.97 32.73 -55.77
CA ASP A 737 -5.69 33.12 -55.17
C ASP A 737 -5.33 32.27 -53.94
N PHE A 738 -5.29 30.95 -54.11
CA PHE A 738 -5.02 30.00 -53.03
C PHE A 738 -3.51 29.91 -52.78
N GLN A 739 -3.05 30.39 -51.62
CA GLN A 739 -1.63 30.55 -51.27
C GLN A 739 -1.02 29.23 -50.79
N PRO A 740 0.32 29.08 -50.83
CA PRO A 740 1.02 27.97 -50.16
C PRO A 740 0.67 27.91 -48.66
N PHE A 741 0.60 26.71 -48.08
CA PHE A 741 0.22 26.46 -46.66
C PHE A 741 -1.20 26.91 -46.28
N GLU A 742 -1.97 27.43 -47.23
CA GLU A 742 -3.33 27.87 -46.98
C GLU A 742 -4.27 26.65 -46.92
N SER A 743 -5.09 26.62 -45.87
CA SER A 743 -6.24 25.72 -45.78
C SER A 743 -7.52 26.54 -45.84
N ARG A 744 -8.49 26.10 -46.63
CA ARG A 744 -9.82 26.71 -46.74
C ARG A 744 -10.90 25.67 -46.59
N THR A 745 -11.97 26.05 -45.92
CA THR A 745 -13.11 25.18 -45.67
C THR A 745 -14.33 25.56 -46.50
N ILE A 746 -15.18 24.57 -46.77
CA ILE A 746 -16.52 24.74 -47.31
C ILE A 746 -17.47 23.95 -46.42
N ASP A 747 -18.28 24.65 -45.64
CA ASP A 747 -19.28 24.05 -44.78
C ASP A 747 -20.54 23.77 -45.60
N ILE A 748 -21.09 22.56 -45.51
CA ILE A 748 -22.24 22.08 -46.30
C ILE A 748 -23.27 21.48 -45.35
N ILE A 749 -24.50 21.99 -45.42
CA ILE A 749 -25.65 21.47 -44.68
C ILE A 749 -26.54 20.68 -45.63
N MET A 750 -26.79 19.42 -45.28
CA MET A 750 -27.64 18.48 -46.02
C MET A 750 -28.80 18.02 -45.15
N GLN A 751 -30.02 18.05 -45.67
CA GLN A 751 -31.18 17.48 -45.01
C GLN A 751 -31.27 15.99 -45.34
N THR A 752 -31.14 15.14 -44.33
CA THR A 752 -31.34 13.68 -44.49
C THR A 752 -32.83 13.36 -44.53
N PHE A 753 -33.26 12.53 -45.49
CA PHE A 753 -34.67 12.20 -45.66
C PHE A 753 -35.21 11.36 -44.49
N THR A 754 -36.52 11.44 -44.25
CA THR A 754 -37.20 10.70 -43.18
C THR A 754 -37.47 9.24 -43.57
N PRO A 755 -37.67 8.33 -42.60
CA PRO A 755 -38.12 6.97 -42.88
C PRO A 755 -39.46 6.94 -43.63
N PRO A 756 -39.70 5.97 -44.54
CA PRO A 756 -38.87 4.80 -44.82
C PRO A 756 -37.78 5.03 -45.89
N THR A 757 -37.62 6.27 -46.40
CA THR A 757 -36.68 6.58 -47.50
C THR A 757 -35.23 6.37 -47.09
N VAL A 758 -34.89 6.83 -45.89
CA VAL A 758 -33.61 6.59 -45.23
C VAL A 758 -33.91 6.07 -43.83
N ASN A 759 -33.25 5.00 -43.43
CA ASN A 759 -33.35 4.32 -42.15
C ASN A 759 -31.97 4.27 -41.50
N GLY A 760 -31.90 3.92 -40.22
CA GLY A 760 -30.60 3.60 -39.62
C GLY A 760 -29.92 2.44 -40.36
N ASP A 761 -28.60 2.47 -40.37
CA ASP A 761 -27.69 1.56 -41.07
C ASP A 761 -27.64 1.73 -42.60
N ASP A 762 -28.42 2.65 -43.17
CA ASP A 762 -28.26 3.03 -44.58
C ASP A 762 -26.93 3.79 -44.77
N VAL A 763 -26.28 3.63 -45.94
CA VAL A 763 -24.99 4.25 -46.25
C VAL A 763 -25.18 5.42 -47.23
N LEU A 764 -24.61 6.57 -46.88
CA LEU A 764 -24.55 7.78 -47.69
C LEU A 764 -23.17 7.88 -48.34
N ASN A 765 -23.14 7.97 -49.67
CA ASN A 765 -21.89 8.07 -50.43
C ASN A 765 -21.67 9.50 -50.89
N PHE A 766 -20.45 9.97 -50.69
CA PHE A 766 -19.99 11.28 -51.11
C PHE A 766 -18.68 11.15 -51.88
N THR A 767 -18.51 12.00 -52.89
CA THR A 767 -17.24 12.15 -53.60
C THR A 767 -16.92 13.63 -53.72
N ALA A 768 -15.81 14.05 -53.14
CA ALA A 768 -15.26 15.39 -53.32
C ALA A 768 -14.05 15.33 -54.25
N THR A 769 -13.92 16.30 -55.16
CA THR A 769 -12.74 16.44 -56.01
C THR A 769 -12.29 17.88 -56.05
N VAL A 770 -10.97 18.09 -56.05
CA VAL A 770 -10.33 19.40 -56.22
C VAL A 770 -9.46 19.38 -57.48
N THR A 771 -9.36 20.52 -58.16
CA THR A 771 -8.63 20.70 -59.43
C THR A 771 -7.95 22.08 -59.46
N PRO A 772 -6.82 22.27 -60.19
CA PRO A 772 -6.26 21.43 -61.27
C PRO A 772 -5.28 20.32 -60.85
N ASN A 773 -5.40 19.13 -61.45
CA ASN A 773 -4.57 17.95 -61.09
C ASN A 773 -3.44 17.69 -62.11
N GLN A 774 -3.18 18.60 -63.05
CA GLN A 774 -2.32 18.30 -64.21
C GLN A 774 -0.82 18.27 -63.85
N ASN A 775 -0.38 19.13 -62.95
CA ASN A 775 0.99 19.17 -62.45
C ASN A 775 1.04 18.95 -60.94
N ASP A 776 0.00 18.33 -60.40
CA ASP A 776 -0.13 18.02 -59.00
C ASP A 776 0.85 16.91 -58.58
N TYR A 777 1.47 17.07 -57.43
CA TYR A 777 2.48 16.15 -56.91
C TYR A 777 1.87 14.86 -56.38
N THR A 778 0.70 14.94 -55.75
CA THR A 778 -0.03 13.83 -55.13
C THR A 778 -1.43 13.72 -55.72
N PRO A 779 -1.60 13.46 -57.03
CA PRO A 779 -2.90 13.55 -57.70
C PRO A 779 -3.99 12.63 -57.12
N GLU A 780 -3.61 11.59 -56.37
CA GLU A 780 -4.51 10.68 -55.66
C GLU A 780 -5.28 11.37 -54.51
N ASP A 781 -4.70 12.36 -53.83
CA ASP A 781 -5.31 13.03 -52.68
C ASP A 781 -6.23 14.21 -53.06
N ASN A 782 -6.34 14.46 -54.36
CA ASN A 782 -7.25 15.43 -54.94
C ASN A 782 -8.70 14.92 -55.03
N THR A 783 -8.94 13.64 -54.69
CA THR A 783 -10.26 13.02 -54.65
C THR A 783 -10.48 12.33 -53.32
N PHE A 784 -11.60 12.62 -52.66
CA PHE A 784 -11.97 11.97 -51.40
C PHE A 784 -13.32 11.29 -51.53
N GLU A 785 -13.36 9.99 -51.27
CA GLU A 785 -14.58 9.19 -51.21
C GLU A 785 -14.94 8.91 -49.75
N PHE A 786 -16.18 9.20 -49.36
CA PHE A 786 -16.65 9.04 -47.99
C PHE A 786 -17.97 8.28 -47.93
N GLU A 787 -18.00 7.25 -47.10
CA GLU A 787 -19.20 6.46 -46.79
C GLU A 787 -19.65 6.72 -45.35
N GLN A 788 -20.79 7.38 -45.18
CA GLN A 788 -21.38 7.62 -43.86
C GLN A 788 -22.55 6.69 -43.58
N ILE A 789 -22.45 5.90 -42.51
CA ILE A 789 -23.57 5.14 -41.97
C ILE A 789 -24.54 6.09 -41.25
N VAL A 790 -25.83 6.00 -41.57
CA VAL A 790 -26.91 6.73 -40.91
C VAL A 790 -27.20 6.12 -39.55
N VAL A 791 -27.19 6.93 -38.49
CA VAL A 791 -27.34 6.46 -37.11
C VAL A 791 -28.69 6.85 -36.50
N ASN A 792 -29.14 6.06 -35.52
CA ASN A 792 -30.39 6.32 -34.77
C ASN A 792 -30.14 6.94 -33.39
N SER A 793 -28.94 6.77 -32.83
CA SER A 793 -28.52 7.28 -31.52
C SER A 793 -27.30 8.18 -31.72
N TYR A 794 -27.20 9.25 -30.95
CA TYR A 794 -26.19 10.30 -31.08
C TYR A 794 -25.51 10.50 -29.74
N ASP A 795 -24.19 10.36 -29.69
CA ASP A 795 -23.35 10.86 -28.60
C ASP A 795 -22.64 12.11 -29.14
N PRO A 796 -22.84 13.29 -28.55
CA PRO A 796 -22.20 14.52 -29.02
C PRO A 796 -20.70 14.61 -28.67
N ASN A 797 -20.19 13.73 -27.80
CA ASN A 797 -18.78 13.68 -27.43
C ASN A 797 -18.17 12.34 -27.89
N ASP A 798 -17.58 12.30 -29.08
CA ASP A 798 -17.14 11.06 -29.70
C ASP A 798 -15.86 11.22 -30.54
N LYS A 799 -15.20 10.09 -30.83
CA LYS A 799 -14.06 10.00 -31.76
C LYS A 799 -14.44 9.10 -32.93
N ARG A 800 -14.07 9.50 -34.15
CA ARG A 800 -14.33 8.77 -35.39
C ARG A 800 -13.11 8.75 -36.31
N VAL A 801 -12.87 7.61 -36.95
CA VAL A 801 -11.99 7.46 -38.12
C VAL A 801 -12.82 7.55 -39.40
N VAL A 802 -12.45 8.42 -40.33
CA VAL A 802 -13.26 8.76 -41.52
C VAL A 802 -13.24 7.65 -42.57
N GLN A 803 -12.11 6.95 -42.72
CA GLN A 803 -11.94 5.78 -43.60
C GLN A 803 -12.79 4.58 -43.16
N GLY A 804 -13.33 4.60 -41.94
CA GLY A 804 -14.16 3.55 -41.40
C GLY A 804 -13.38 2.42 -40.72
N SER A 805 -14.07 1.31 -40.46
CA SER A 805 -13.54 0.20 -39.67
C SER A 805 -12.63 -0.76 -40.46
N GLU A 806 -12.53 -0.58 -41.77
CA GLU A 806 -11.80 -1.48 -42.66
C GLU A 806 -11.03 -0.66 -43.71
N ILE A 807 -9.75 -0.97 -43.91
CA ILE A 807 -8.94 -0.48 -45.05
C ILE A 807 -8.28 -1.65 -45.78
N TYR A 808 -7.90 -1.44 -47.04
CA TYR A 808 -7.22 -2.44 -47.85
C TYR A 808 -5.69 -2.28 -47.82
N PRO A 809 -4.90 -3.34 -48.10
CA PRO A 809 -3.43 -3.28 -48.10
C PRO A 809 -2.86 -2.13 -48.94
N GLU A 810 -3.48 -1.82 -50.07
CA GLU A 810 -3.09 -0.69 -50.94
C GLU A 810 -3.29 0.70 -50.31
N GLN A 811 -4.11 0.82 -49.26
CA GLN A 811 -4.41 2.07 -48.56
C GLN A 811 -3.55 2.25 -47.29
N THR A 812 -2.66 1.30 -46.97
CA THR A 812 -1.83 1.37 -45.76
C THR A 812 -0.78 2.49 -45.80
N ASP A 813 -0.46 3.00 -46.99
CA ASP A 813 0.41 4.17 -47.18
C ASP A 813 -0.38 5.50 -47.20
N GLU A 814 -1.72 5.44 -47.17
CA GLU A 814 -2.63 6.59 -47.14
C GLU A 814 -2.87 7.07 -45.70
N TYR A 815 -3.46 8.27 -45.58
CA TYR A 815 -3.80 8.84 -44.28
C TYR A 815 -5.07 8.24 -43.69
N LEU A 816 -5.07 8.06 -42.38
CA LEU A 816 -6.29 7.92 -41.58
C LEU A 816 -6.65 9.30 -41.02
N ASP A 817 -7.83 9.81 -41.38
CA ASP A 817 -8.37 11.06 -40.86
C ASP A 817 -9.26 10.74 -39.64
N TYR A 818 -9.01 11.46 -38.56
CA TYR A 818 -9.78 11.39 -37.32
C TYR A 818 -10.52 12.70 -37.09
N ILE A 819 -11.74 12.59 -36.57
CA ILE A 819 -12.49 13.72 -36.03
C ILE A 819 -12.92 13.39 -34.60
N ILE A 820 -12.67 14.33 -33.69
CA ILE A 820 -13.13 14.30 -32.31
C ILE A 820 -14.14 15.43 -32.17
N ARG A 821 -15.36 15.11 -31.73
CA ARG A 821 -16.45 16.05 -31.52
C ARG A 821 -16.70 16.20 -30.03
N PHE A 822 -17.09 17.40 -29.61
CA PHE A 822 -17.43 17.69 -28.23
C PHE A 822 -18.57 18.70 -28.14
N GLN A 823 -19.38 18.60 -27.09
CA GLN A 823 -20.47 19.54 -26.82
C GLN A 823 -20.51 19.90 -25.34
N ASN A 824 -20.66 21.20 -25.04
CA ASN A 824 -20.87 21.66 -23.67
C ASN A 824 -22.33 21.40 -23.23
N THR A 825 -22.58 20.20 -22.71
CA THR A 825 -23.88 19.82 -22.11
C THR A 825 -24.03 20.30 -20.66
N GLY A 826 -23.16 21.20 -20.21
CA GLY A 826 -23.17 21.78 -18.87
C GLY A 826 -24.28 22.81 -18.66
N THR A 827 -24.11 23.68 -17.66
CA THR A 827 -25.09 24.72 -17.32
C THR A 827 -24.54 26.14 -17.40
N ALA A 828 -23.30 26.28 -17.88
CA ALA A 828 -22.59 27.54 -18.07
C ALA A 828 -21.59 27.38 -19.21
N SER A 829 -21.23 28.48 -19.87
CA SER A 829 -20.22 28.49 -20.93
C SER A 829 -18.86 28.06 -20.39
N ALA A 830 -18.14 27.24 -21.15
CA ALA A 830 -16.78 26.81 -20.82
C ALA A 830 -15.79 27.85 -21.34
N ILE A 831 -14.89 28.32 -20.47
CA ILE A 831 -13.90 29.34 -20.84
C ILE A 831 -12.76 28.68 -21.61
N ASN A 832 -12.30 27.52 -21.15
CA ASN A 832 -11.22 26.74 -21.75
C ASN A 832 -11.66 25.28 -21.97
N ILE A 833 -11.16 24.66 -23.05
CA ILE A 833 -11.34 23.23 -23.31
C ILE A 833 -9.98 22.59 -23.62
N ARG A 834 -9.72 21.40 -23.05
CA ARG A 834 -8.55 20.58 -23.40
C ARG A 834 -9.00 19.22 -23.91
N VAL A 835 -8.50 18.81 -25.06
CA VAL A 835 -8.78 17.51 -25.68
C VAL A 835 -7.47 16.71 -25.70
N LYS A 836 -7.36 15.67 -24.86
CA LYS A 836 -6.16 14.85 -24.71
C LYS A 836 -6.34 13.48 -25.37
N ASP A 837 -5.50 13.16 -26.35
CA ASP A 837 -5.50 11.91 -27.12
C ASP A 837 -4.12 11.24 -27.07
N VAL A 838 -4.06 9.95 -26.70
CA VAL A 838 -2.82 9.16 -26.72
C VAL A 838 -2.84 8.28 -27.95
N LEU A 839 -2.00 8.59 -28.93
CA LEU A 839 -1.91 7.85 -30.19
C LEU A 839 -1.31 6.46 -29.95
N SER A 840 -1.82 5.45 -30.65
CA SER A 840 -1.34 4.08 -30.49
C SER A 840 0.01 3.85 -31.17
N GLU A 841 0.63 2.71 -30.91
CA GLU A 841 1.90 2.31 -31.53
C GLU A 841 1.75 1.93 -33.02
N GLU A 842 0.52 1.71 -33.51
CA GLU A 842 0.26 1.31 -34.91
C GLU A 842 0.17 2.49 -35.88
N VAL A 843 0.31 3.72 -35.40
CA VAL A 843 0.35 4.93 -36.24
C VAL A 843 1.72 5.61 -36.20
N ASP A 844 2.21 6.07 -37.34
CA ASP A 844 3.46 6.80 -37.43
C ASP A 844 3.23 8.26 -37.02
N TRP A 845 3.53 8.56 -35.77
CA TRP A 845 3.35 9.89 -35.20
C TRP A 845 4.14 10.99 -35.92
N ASN A 846 5.23 10.68 -36.64
CA ASN A 846 5.95 11.68 -37.44
C ASN A 846 5.12 12.21 -38.63
N THR A 847 4.02 11.54 -38.94
CA THR A 847 3.12 11.91 -40.02
C THR A 847 1.89 12.67 -39.53
N PHE A 848 1.75 12.88 -38.22
CA PHE A 848 0.62 13.58 -37.62
C PHE A 848 0.47 14.98 -38.22
N ARG A 849 -0.74 15.33 -38.63
CA ARG A 849 -1.07 16.67 -39.15
C ARG A 849 -2.45 17.08 -38.67
N PRO A 850 -2.61 18.26 -38.04
CA PRO A 850 -3.93 18.84 -37.89
C PRO A 850 -4.52 19.17 -39.27
N ILE A 851 -5.85 19.10 -39.38
CA ILE A 851 -6.58 19.37 -40.62
C ILE A 851 -7.48 20.58 -40.44
N SER A 852 -8.36 20.54 -39.44
CA SER A 852 -9.37 21.57 -39.22
C SER A 852 -9.92 21.51 -37.80
N SER A 853 -10.42 22.63 -37.30
CA SER A 853 -11.05 22.76 -35.99
C SER A 853 -12.22 23.72 -36.06
N SER A 854 -13.15 23.62 -35.11
CA SER A 854 -14.24 24.59 -35.01
C SER A 854 -13.82 25.93 -34.40
N HIS A 855 -12.72 25.96 -33.65
CA HIS A 855 -12.19 27.13 -32.95
C HIS A 855 -10.66 27.13 -33.00
N GLU A 856 -10.06 28.29 -32.75
CA GLU A 856 -8.60 28.40 -32.60
C GLU A 856 -8.12 27.57 -31.41
N TYR A 857 -6.97 26.91 -31.57
CA TYR A 857 -6.37 26.05 -30.57
C TYR A 857 -4.86 26.16 -30.64
N ARG A 858 -4.20 25.80 -29.54
CA ARG A 858 -2.78 25.50 -29.48
C ARG A 858 -2.59 23.99 -29.42
N LEU A 859 -1.62 23.47 -30.17
CA LEU A 859 -1.27 22.05 -30.15
C LEU A 859 -0.02 21.84 -29.28
N GLU A 860 -0.09 20.86 -28.40
CA GLU A 860 1.08 20.31 -27.73
C GLU A 860 1.17 18.80 -28.03
N ILE A 861 2.30 18.36 -28.56
CA ILE A 861 2.63 16.93 -28.63
C ILE A 861 3.85 16.67 -27.76
N THR A 862 3.67 15.77 -26.80
CA THR A 862 4.70 15.35 -25.86
C THR A 862 4.89 13.85 -25.93
N ASP A 863 6.06 13.36 -25.49
CA ASP A 863 6.35 11.92 -25.39
C ASP A 863 6.21 11.14 -26.71
N GLY A 864 6.31 11.85 -27.84
CA GLY A 864 6.17 11.29 -29.19
C GLY A 864 4.74 10.94 -29.62
N ASN A 865 3.82 10.61 -28.71
CA ASN A 865 2.46 10.14 -29.08
C ASN A 865 1.30 10.76 -28.27
N GLN A 866 1.57 11.65 -27.31
CA GLN A 866 0.52 12.31 -26.52
C GLN A 866 0.16 13.65 -27.14
N VAL A 867 -1.04 13.76 -27.67
CA VAL A 867 -1.53 14.93 -28.41
C VAL A 867 -2.57 15.66 -27.55
N GLU A 868 -2.31 16.93 -27.26
CA GLU A 868 -3.22 17.81 -26.52
C GLU A 868 -3.60 19.01 -27.40
N PHE A 869 -4.91 19.18 -27.60
CA PHE A 869 -5.47 20.38 -28.23
C PHE A 869 -6.06 21.28 -27.17
N ILE A 870 -5.52 22.50 -27.05
CA ILE A 870 -5.85 23.47 -26.00
C ILE A 870 -6.64 24.62 -26.65
N PHE A 871 -7.91 24.73 -26.30
CA PHE A 871 -8.80 25.81 -26.74
C PHE A 871 -8.92 26.85 -25.62
N GLU A 872 -8.12 27.90 -25.70
CA GLU A 872 -8.10 28.96 -24.70
C GLU A 872 -9.13 30.05 -25.02
N ASN A 873 -9.81 30.53 -23.98
CA ASN A 873 -10.79 31.60 -24.10
C ASN A 873 -11.87 31.35 -25.16
N ILE A 874 -12.17 30.07 -25.44
CA ILE A 874 -13.16 29.64 -26.44
C ILE A 874 -14.56 30.15 -26.08
N ASN A 875 -14.87 30.31 -24.78
CA ASN A 875 -16.17 30.77 -24.28
C ASN A 875 -17.34 29.98 -24.90
N LEU A 876 -17.20 28.66 -25.00
CA LEU A 876 -18.15 27.78 -25.66
C LEU A 876 -19.48 27.74 -24.86
N PRO A 877 -20.60 28.24 -25.40
CA PRO A 877 -21.87 28.31 -24.67
C PRO A 877 -22.35 26.90 -24.31
N PHE A 878 -23.17 26.79 -23.26
CA PHE A 878 -23.80 25.52 -22.92
C PHE A 878 -25.04 25.28 -23.79
N GLU A 879 -25.39 24.01 -23.99
CA GLU A 879 -26.48 23.56 -24.86
C GLU A 879 -27.81 24.31 -24.62
N GLY A 880 -28.15 24.61 -23.35
CA GLY A 880 -29.38 25.30 -23.00
C GLY A 880 -29.42 26.79 -23.36
N GLU A 881 -28.28 27.41 -23.66
CA GLU A 881 -28.16 28.80 -24.14
C GLU A 881 -28.16 28.87 -25.67
N ASP A 882 -27.30 28.08 -26.31
CA ASP A 882 -27.18 27.97 -27.76
C ASP A 882 -26.81 26.52 -28.14
N GLU A 883 -27.81 25.73 -28.50
CA GLU A 883 -27.63 24.31 -28.84
C GLU A 883 -26.62 24.14 -29.97
N ALA A 884 -26.72 24.95 -31.04
CA ALA A 884 -25.80 24.86 -32.18
C ALA A 884 -24.41 25.36 -31.80
N GLY A 885 -24.33 26.51 -31.13
CA GLY A 885 -23.06 27.11 -30.68
C GLY A 885 -22.33 26.32 -29.59
N SER A 886 -23.00 25.38 -28.92
CA SER A 886 -22.40 24.56 -27.86
C SER A 886 -21.50 23.42 -28.36
N ASN A 887 -21.42 23.20 -29.67
CA ASN A 887 -20.64 22.13 -30.29
C ASN A 887 -19.26 22.61 -30.72
N GLY A 888 -18.28 21.72 -30.67
CA GLY A 888 -16.96 21.90 -31.26
C GLY A 888 -16.39 20.60 -31.79
N PHE A 889 -15.33 20.71 -32.58
CA PHE A 889 -14.59 19.57 -33.10
C PHE A 889 -13.12 19.92 -33.35
N ILE A 890 -12.30 18.87 -33.41
CA ILE A 890 -10.94 18.89 -33.92
C ILE A 890 -10.75 17.70 -34.86
N ALA A 891 -10.08 17.93 -35.99
CA ALA A 891 -9.74 16.89 -36.95
C ALA A 891 -8.25 16.90 -37.26
N TYR A 892 -7.67 15.70 -37.35
CA TYR A 892 -6.27 15.47 -37.68
C TYR A 892 -6.13 14.23 -38.57
N LYS A 893 -5.01 14.09 -39.27
CA LYS A 893 -4.65 12.89 -40.03
C LYS A 893 -3.31 12.34 -39.60
N ILE A 894 -3.19 11.03 -39.67
CA ILE A 894 -1.96 10.30 -39.35
C ILE A 894 -1.88 9.03 -40.20
N LYS A 895 -0.67 8.62 -40.59
CA LYS A 895 -0.47 7.39 -41.37
C LYS A 895 -0.31 6.18 -40.46
N PRO A 896 -0.74 4.99 -40.90
CA PRO A 896 -0.32 3.74 -40.28
C PRO A 896 1.22 3.58 -40.30
N VAL A 897 1.78 2.90 -39.31
CA VAL A 897 3.21 2.53 -39.36
C VAL A 897 3.49 1.60 -40.54
N ALA A 898 4.65 1.76 -41.18
CA ALA A 898 5.04 0.90 -42.28
C ALA A 898 5.18 -0.56 -41.84
N GLY A 899 4.63 -1.50 -42.63
CA GLY A 899 4.81 -2.94 -42.43
C GLY A 899 3.65 -3.67 -41.75
N LEU A 900 2.51 -3.01 -41.53
CA LEU A 900 1.28 -3.68 -41.11
C LEU A 900 0.75 -4.62 -42.22
N GLU A 901 0.22 -5.77 -41.84
CA GLU A 901 -0.29 -6.82 -42.72
C GLU A 901 -1.81 -7.06 -42.55
N VAL A 902 -2.40 -7.86 -43.44
CA VAL A 902 -3.81 -8.23 -43.35
C VAL A 902 -4.10 -8.94 -42.01
N GLY A 903 -5.08 -8.42 -41.28
CA GLY A 903 -5.48 -8.88 -39.94
C GLY A 903 -4.92 -8.05 -38.78
N ASP A 904 -4.00 -7.11 -39.05
CA ASP A 904 -3.57 -6.12 -38.05
C ASP A 904 -4.67 -5.09 -37.83
N ILE A 905 -4.74 -4.57 -36.60
CA ILE A 905 -5.76 -3.61 -36.16
C ILE A 905 -5.05 -2.34 -35.70
N ILE A 906 -5.45 -1.21 -36.25
CA ILE A 906 -5.01 0.11 -35.83
C ILE A 906 -5.98 0.63 -34.77
N HIS A 907 -5.48 0.91 -33.58
CA HIS A 907 -6.30 1.32 -32.45
C HIS A 907 -6.37 2.85 -32.32
N GLY A 908 -7.59 3.39 -32.30
CA GLY A 908 -7.85 4.75 -31.84
C GLY A 908 -8.35 4.73 -30.40
N ASN A 909 -7.48 5.11 -29.47
CA ASN A 909 -7.80 5.17 -28.04
C ASN A 909 -8.91 6.18 -27.73
N GLU A 910 -9.48 6.02 -26.53
CA GLU A 910 -10.44 6.95 -25.94
C GLU A 910 -9.78 8.32 -25.70
N VAL A 911 -10.55 9.40 -25.83
CA VAL A 911 -10.08 10.77 -25.67
C VAL A 911 -10.68 11.39 -24.41
N ASN A 912 -9.87 12.11 -23.65
CA ASN A 912 -10.31 12.85 -22.46
C ASN A 912 -10.57 14.32 -22.82
N ILE A 913 -11.82 14.77 -22.68
CA ILE A 913 -12.24 16.15 -22.96
C ILE A 913 -12.54 16.87 -21.64
N TYR A 914 -11.75 17.88 -21.32
CA TYR A 914 -11.89 18.70 -20.11
C TYR A 914 -12.57 20.02 -20.45
N PHE A 915 -13.62 20.38 -19.72
CA PHE A 915 -14.28 21.68 -19.78
C PHE A 915 -13.93 22.46 -18.52
N ASP A 916 -13.12 23.51 -18.66
CA ASP A 916 -12.49 24.21 -17.53
C ASP A 916 -11.81 23.23 -16.56
N TYR A 917 -12.09 23.34 -15.26
CA TYR A 917 -11.50 22.51 -14.19
C TYR A 917 -12.38 21.30 -13.81
N ASN A 918 -13.27 20.85 -14.71
CA ASN A 918 -14.14 19.70 -14.45
C ASN A 918 -13.45 18.37 -14.78
N LEU A 919 -13.95 17.26 -14.20
CA LEU A 919 -13.56 15.91 -14.61
C LEU A 919 -13.80 15.68 -16.10
N PRO A 920 -12.95 14.89 -16.79
CA PRO A 920 -13.05 14.74 -18.22
C PRO A 920 -14.29 13.93 -18.65
N ILE A 921 -14.84 14.29 -19.81
CA ILE A 921 -15.75 13.43 -20.57
C ILE A 921 -14.88 12.52 -21.45
N ILE A 922 -15.06 11.21 -21.30
CA ILE A 922 -14.30 10.18 -22.03
C ILE A 922 -15.11 9.75 -23.26
N THR A 923 -14.52 9.81 -24.45
CA THR A 923 -15.17 9.38 -25.71
C THR A 923 -15.22 7.86 -25.86
N ASN A 924 -15.81 7.37 -26.95
CA ASN A 924 -15.59 6.01 -27.43
C ASN A 924 -14.16 5.82 -27.97
N SER A 925 -13.76 4.55 -28.14
CA SER A 925 -12.61 4.15 -28.98
C SER A 925 -13.06 3.77 -30.40
N VAL A 926 -12.10 3.75 -31.33
CA VAL A 926 -12.29 3.32 -32.73
C VAL A 926 -11.21 2.33 -33.14
N THR A 927 -11.49 1.51 -34.14
CA THR A 927 -10.53 0.55 -34.69
C THR A 927 -10.67 0.44 -36.19
N THR A 928 -9.55 0.29 -36.88
CA THR A 928 -9.50 0.03 -38.32
C THR A 928 -8.71 -1.25 -38.57
N GLU A 929 -9.34 -2.27 -39.16
CA GLU A 929 -8.70 -3.54 -39.52
C GLU A 929 -8.22 -3.51 -40.98
N ILE A 930 -7.01 -4.04 -41.24
CA ILE A 930 -6.52 -4.24 -42.59
C ILE A 930 -7.13 -5.53 -43.15
N VAL A 931 -8.07 -5.41 -44.09
CA VAL A 931 -8.81 -6.54 -44.65
C VAL A 931 -8.42 -6.83 -46.08
N SER A 932 -8.44 -8.09 -46.49
CA SER A 932 -8.29 -8.44 -47.90
C SER A 932 -9.59 -8.18 -48.66
N LEU A 933 -9.50 -7.62 -49.87
CA LEU A 933 -10.62 -7.61 -50.81
C LEU A 933 -11.25 -9.01 -50.91
N MET A 934 -12.53 -9.14 -50.54
CA MET A 934 -13.31 -10.35 -50.81
C MET A 934 -13.43 -10.50 -52.33
N GLY A 935 -12.50 -11.22 -52.93
CA GLY A 935 -12.55 -11.56 -54.34
C GLY A 935 -13.83 -12.32 -54.66
N VAL A 936 -14.74 -11.66 -55.37
CA VAL A 936 -15.84 -12.32 -56.09
C VAL A 936 -15.20 -13.22 -57.15
N ASN A 937 -14.86 -14.45 -56.76
CA ASN A 937 -14.29 -15.47 -57.65
C ASN A 937 -15.35 -16.08 -58.57
N ASP A 938 -16.10 -15.25 -59.31
CA ASP A 938 -17.05 -15.70 -60.35
C ASP A 938 -16.41 -15.86 -61.75
N TYR A 939 -15.13 -15.54 -61.90
CA TYR A 939 -14.48 -15.52 -63.22
C TYR A 939 -13.73 -16.80 -63.63
N ALA A 940 -13.56 -17.79 -62.75
CA ALA A 940 -12.83 -19.04 -63.09
C ALA A 940 -13.71 -20.12 -63.75
N LEU A 941 -15.05 -20.07 -63.61
CA LEU A 941 -15.96 -21.14 -64.02
C LEU A 941 -16.96 -20.75 -65.12
N THR A 942 -16.94 -19.50 -65.59
CA THR A 942 -17.88 -18.99 -66.60
C THR A 942 -17.75 -19.76 -67.92
N GLY A 943 -18.78 -20.54 -68.28
CA GLY A 943 -18.83 -21.36 -69.50
C GLY A 943 -18.40 -22.82 -69.35
N SER A 944 -17.83 -23.22 -68.21
CA SER A 944 -17.40 -24.61 -67.96
C SER A 944 -18.47 -25.46 -67.26
N ILE A 945 -19.48 -24.83 -66.63
CA ILE A 945 -20.65 -25.52 -66.04
C ILE A 945 -21.92 -24.87 -66.60
N VAL A 946 -22.81 -25.70 -67.14
CA VAL A 946 -24.08 -25.26 -67.74
C VAL A 946 -25.23 -26.07 -67.15
N LEU A 947 -26.22 -25.37 -66.59
CA LEU A 947 -27.44 -25.96 -66.03
C LEU A 947 -28.62 -25.76 -66.98
N TYR A 948 -29.33 -26.85 -67.32
CA TYR A 948 -30.49 -26.78 -68.21
C TYR A 948 -31.49 -27.94 -68.01
N PRO A 949 -32.77 -27.80 -68.38
CA PRO A 949 -33.42 -26.53 -68.72
C PRO A 949 -33.53 -25.62 -67.49
N ASN A 950 -33.51 -24.30 -67.70
CA ASN A 950 -33.81 -23.32 -66.67
C ASN A 950 -34.67 -22.21 -67.31
N PRO A 951 -35.99 -22.16 -67.07
CA PRO A 951 -36.72 -22.86 -66.00
C PRO A 951 -36.80 -24.40 -66.12
N ALA A 952 -36.82 -25.10 -64.98
CA ALA A 952 -36.81 -26.56 -64.87
C ALA A 952 -38.14 -27.09 -64.28
N ASN A 953 -38.62 -28.24 -64.78
CA ASN A 953 -39.73 -28.98 -64.19
C ASN A 953 -39.20 -29.98 -63.15
N ASP A 954 -39.12 -31.28 -63.44
CA ASP A 954 -38.77 -32.28 -62.43
C ASP A 954 -37.29 -32.67 -62.42
N VAL A 955 -36.55 -32.40 -63.49
CA VAL A 955 -35.15 -32.79 -63.65
C VAL A 955 -34.33 -31.60 -64.15
N LEU A 956 -33.20 -31.36 -63.50
CA LEU A 956 -32.19 -30.38 -63.88
C LEU A 956 -30.93 -31.12 -64.33
N HIS A 957 -30.43 -30.78 -65.51
CA HIS A 957 -29.19 -31.33 -66.04
C HIS A 957 -28.02 -30.38 -65.79
N LEU A 958 -26.88 -30.95 -65.43
CA LEU A 958 -25.60 -30.24 -65.31
C LEU A 958 -24.65 -30.81 -66.34
N LYS A 959 -24.21 -29.97 -67.29
CA LYS A 959 -23.14 -30.30 -68.23
C LYS A 959 -21.87 -29.58 -67.80
N SER A 960 -20.79 -30.35 -67.70
CA SER A 960 -19.45 -29.85 -67.46
C SER A 960 -18.62 -29.90 -68.75
N GLU A 961 -17.82 -28.87 -69.01
CA GLU A 961 -16.82 -28.79 -70.08
C GLU A 961 -15.42 -28.49 -69.49
N ASN A 962 -14.36 -28.62 -70.30
CA ASN A 962 -12.97 -28.32 -69.92
C ASN A 962 -12.39 -29.13 -68.73
N ASN A 963 -12.79 -30.39 -68.56
CA ASN A 963 -12.32 -31.31 -67.49
C ASN A 963 -12.63 -30.87 -66.04
N VAL A 964 -13.60 -29.97 -65.83
CA VAL A 964 -14.01 -29.51 -64.50
C VAL A 964 -15.11 -30.41 -63.92
N ALA A 965 -14.75 -31.46 -63.19
CA ALA A 965 -15.75 -32.34 -62.59
C ALA A 965 -16.45 -31.67 -61.39
N PRO A 966 -17.79 -31.61 -61.35
CA PRO A 966 -18.50 -31.22 -60.13
C PRO A 966 -18.26 -32.28 -59.05
N GLU A 967 -17.95 -31.83 -57.84
CA GLU A 967 -17.79 -32.67 -56.65
C GLU A 967 -19.05 -32.67 -55.80
N MET A 968 -19.77 -31.54 -55.78
CA MET A 968 -21.01 -31.37 -55.05
C MET A 968 -21.88 -30.30 -55.73
N VAL A 969 -23.19 -30.50 -55.70
CA VAL A 969 -24.18 -29.49 -56.06
C VAL A 969 -25.18 -29.34 -54.93
N ALA A 970 -25.45 -28.13 -54.44
CA ALA A 970 -26.41 -27.86 -53.39
C ALA A 970 -27.39 -26.75 -53.80
N ILE A 971 -28.66 -26.90 -53.47
CA ILE A 971 -29.75 -25.96 -53.80
C ILE A 971 -30.25 -25.32 -52.51
N TYR A 972 -30.33 -24.00 -52.50
CA TYR A 972 -30.73 -23.17 -51.37
C TYR A 972 -31.98 -22.37 -51.71
N ASN A 973 -32.80 -22.07 -50.69
CA ASN A 973 -33.78 -20.99 -50.82
C ASN A 973 -33.08 -19.61 -50.80
N LEU A 974 -33.82 -18.54 -51.11
CA LEU A 974 -33.28 -17.17 -51.13
C LEU A 974 -32.84 -16.64 -49.75
N GLN A 975 -33.11 -17.38 -48.67
CA GLN A 975 -32.66 -17.05 -47.31
C GLN A 975 -31.40 -17.84 -46.92
N GLY A 976 -30.77 -18.55 -47.86
CA GLY A 976 -29.52 -19.29 -47.64
C GLY A 976 -29.68 -20.67 -46.99
N ARG A 977 -30.91 -21.19 -46.81
CA ARG A 977 -31.14 -22.52 -46.24
C ARG A 977 -31.04 -23.60 -47.31
N GLU A 978 -30.16 -24.58 -47.13
CA GLU A 978 -30.02 -25.74 -48.02
C GLU A 978 -31.31 -26.56 -48.04
N LEU A 979 -31.79 -26.88 -49.23
CA LEU A 979 -33.00 -27.67 -49.45
C LEU A 979 -32.69 -29.06 -50.01
N MET A 980 -31.61 -29.19 -50.79
CA MET A 980 -31.25 -30.43 -51.47
C MET A 980 -29.78 -30.39 -51.92
N SER A 981 -29.07 -31.51 -51.85
CA SER A 981 -27.70 -31.63 -52.37
C SER A 981 -27.43 -32.97 -53.06
N PHE A 982 -26.46 -32.96 -53.97
CA PHE A 982 -26.06 -34.06 -54.83
C PHE A 982 -24.54 -34.20 -54.84
N ASN A 983 -24.06 -35.40 -54.49
CA ASN A 983 -22.63 -35.73 -54.45
C ASN A 983 -22.27 -36.88 -55.41
N GLN A 984 -23.28 -37.46 -56.08
CA GLN A 984 -23.16 -38.52 -57.09
C GLN A 984 -24.29 -38.35 -58.12
N ASN A 985 -24.08 -38.81 -59.36
CA ASN A 985 -25.05 -38.68 -60.47
C ASN A 985 -25.49 -37.23 -60.76
N MET A 986 -24.59 -36.27 -60.63
CA MET A 986 -24.87 -34.82 -60.74
C MET A 986 -25.24 -34.34 -62.15
N GLU A 987 -25.04 -35.15 -63.19
CA GLU A 987 -25.44 -34.81 -64.57
C GLU A 987 -26.97 -34.76 -64.75
N ASN A 988 -27.74 -35.47 -63.91
CA ASN A 988 -29.20 -35.58 -64.01
C ASN A 988 -29.83 -35.52 -62.61
N MET A 989 -30.09 -34.32 -62.10
CA MET A 989 -30.58 -34.08 -60.75
C MET A 989 -32.11 -34.03 -60.72
N ASN A 990 -32.73 -34.89 -59.90
CA ASN A 990 -34.18 -34.88 -59.70
C ASN A 990 -34.56 -33.83 -58.64
N ILE A 991 -35.30 -32.81 -59.07
CA ILE A 991 -35.72 -31.67 -58.25
C ILE A 991 -37.24 -31.60 -58.04
N SER A 992 -37.97 -32.68 -58.30
CA SER A 992 -39.45 -32.71 -58.15
C SER A 992 -39.96 -32.45 -56.73
N GLY A 993 -39.09 -32.58 -55.72
CA GLY A 993 -39.38 -32.24 -54.33
C GLY A 993 -39.41 -30.74 -54.03
N LEU A 994 -39.00 -29.88 -54.97
CA LEU A 994 -39.04 -28.42 -54.81
C LEU A 994 -40.37 -27.86 -55.33
N SER A 995 -40.96 -26.92 -54.59
CA SER A 995 -42.12 -26.14 -55.02
C SER A 995 -41.74 -25.17 -56.16
N ALA A 996 -42.71 -24.70 -56.93
CA ALA A 996 -42.46 -23.66 -57.94
C ALA A 996 -41.90 -22.38 -57.28
N GLY A 997 -40.79 -21.85 -57.82
CA GLY A 997 -40.08 -20.74 -57.20
C GLY A 997 -38.65 -20.51 -57.72
N VAL A 998 -37.98 -19.48 -57.19
CA VAL A 998 -36.58 -19.16 -57.49
C VAL A 998 -35.68 -19.69 -56.37
N TYR A 999 -34.60 -20.35 -56.76
CA TYR A 999 -33.61 -20.96 -55.89
C TYR A 999 -32.19 -20.55 -56.31
N LEU A 1000 -31.25 -20.66 -55.37
CA LEU A 1000 -29.82 -20.56 -55.64
C LEU A 1000 -29.24 -21.96 -55.70
N ILE A 1001 -28.36 -22.23 -56.65
CA ILE A 1001 -27.66 -23.52 -56.77
C ILE A 1001 -26.16 -23.28 -56.76
N THR A 1002 -25.47 -23.90 -55.81
CA THR A 1002 -24.02 -23.84 -55.67
C THR A 1002 -23.43 -25.12 -56.24
N VAL A 1003 -22.48 -25.01 -57.16
CA VAL A 1003 -21.71 -26.13 -57.70
C VAL A 1003 -20.28 -25.99 -57.20
N LYS A 1004 -19.79 -26.99 -56.46
CA LYS A 1004 -18.42 -27.07 -55.97
C LYS A 1004 -17.61 -28.03 -56.83
N THR A 1005 -16.39 -27.63 -57.15
CA THR A 1005 -15.41 -28.38 -57.95
C THR A 1005 -14.05 -28.32 -57.26
N SER A 1006 -13.08 -29.12 -57.72
CA SER A 1006 -11.68 -29.01 -57.27
C SER A 1006 -11.02 -27.66 -57.59
N GLN A 1007 -11.61 -26.85 -58.48
CA GLN A 1007 -11.08 -25.55 -58.91
C GLN A 1007 -11.80 -24.36 -58.28
N GLY A 1008 -12.79 -24.59 -57.40
CA GLY A 1008 -13.60 -23.54 -56.76
C GLY A 1008 -15.09 -23.84 -56.80
N SER A 1009 -15.90 -22.89 -56.34
CA SER A 1009 -17.37 -22.97 -56.34
C SER A 1009 -18.00 -21.85 -57.16
N ALA A 1010 -19.09 -22.15 -57.86
CA ALA A 1010 -19.90 -21.17 -58.58
C ALA A 1010 -21.37 -21.24 -58.14
N GLN A 1011 -22.06 -20.09 -58.13
CA GLN A 1011 -23.49 -20.02 -57.88
C GLN A 1011 -24.27 -19.71 -59.16
N TYR A 1012 -25.44 -20.34 -59.30
CA TYR A 1012 -26.37 -20.08 -60.38
C TYR A 1012 -27.77 -19.84 -59.82
N LYS A 1013 -28.60 -19.16 -60.61
CA LYS A 1013 -30.03 -19.02 -60.33
C LYS A 1013 -30.79 -20.18 -60.97
N LEU A 1014 -31.64 -20.86 -60.22
CA LEU A 1014 -32.57 -21.88 -60.71
C LEU A 1014 -34.02 -21.39 -60.60
N ILE A 1015 -34.79 -21.51 -61.66
CA ILE A 1015 -36.24 -21.26 -61.69
C ILE A 1015 -36.95 -22.61 -61.81
N LYS A 1016 -37.71 -23.00 -60.78
CA LYS A 1016 -38.56 -24.20 -60.77
C LYS A 1016 -39.98 -23.80 -61.18
N GLU A 1017 -40.52 -24.44 -62.22
CA GLU A 1017 -41.93 -24.30 -62.65
C GLU A 1017 -42.88 -25.23 -61.89
#